data_AF-A0A0F8VU77-F1
#
_entry.id   AF-A0A0F8VU77-F1
#
_cell.length_a   1.000
_cell.length_b   1.000
_cell.length_c   1.000
_cell.angle_alpha   90.00
_cell.angle_beta   90.00
_cell.angle_gamma   90.00
#
_symmetry.space_group_name_H-M   'P 1'
#
loop_
_entity.id
_entity.type
_entity.pdbx_description
1 polymer ?
#
loop_
_entity_poly.entity_id
_entity_poly.type
_entity_poly.pdbx_seq_one_letter_code
_entity_poly.pdbx_strand_id
1 'polypeptide(L)'
;MGSSTAVTTKVASGTPYQLDQSQVSKASSALLRHIKSRQDEKEKMATKKTLIGDNDDDSDAEDSPSHNEAVWLVLTTKKHVVDKNRLKPGKISIPHSLNASPSLSICLITADPQRAVKNIVTDPSFPQHLSSRIDKVIGYSKLKDRYKSFESRRQLLSEHDVFLADDRIIMRLVTTLGKIFYKSSKRPIPVRIAEIEKVDGKKVKKDPQQKKSKDEDSTFATPAIVAKEIEKALSCAPVHLAPATTAAIRVGSSKFTAEQLAENVEAVVKGLTDKYIAKGWRNIKALHVKGANTTSLPIWLASELWVEETDVVEALEDGKADGKNDKKRKQIEGGDEKLLEGGNKKSRKQKPAEEDDDAQTLAARKEKLQKQKAKALDDGEAIAMKVGSLVFSSSSSSSSSLTPFSPPHVFLLFLLQFKGRQILSTMIPIARTSVLRAARAQINPSRASALARLLSTLAVLEQRDGKLQSSSVSAIAAALKLGGPVTAFVAGTGVKATSATEAAQFQGVEKVVAVENDAYEKGLAENYAPLLVENIQKGDYTHVVAGHSAFGKSLLPRVAALLDVQQVSDITGIESEDTFVRPIYAGNAILTVQSTDPIKVLTVRGTAFQEASATGGSATITDGADPNAPAQTEWVSEELAKSERPDLGTASRVVAGGRGLKSKEEFDRIMVPLADSLGAAIGASRAAVDSGFADNSLQVGQTGKNVAPQLYLCAGISGAIQHLAGMKDSKVIAAINKDADAPIFQVADVGLVGDLFEKVPELTEKLKSQA
;
A
#
# COMPACT_ATOMS: atom_id res chain seq x y z
N MET A 1 -1.85 -11.29 -48.99
CA MET A 1 -3.14 -10.57 -49.01
C MET A 1 -3.95 -11.00 -47.79
N GLY A 2 -4.71 -10.09 -47.19
CA GLY A 2 -5.45 -10.32 -45.94
C GLY A 2 -5.63 -8.98 -45.23
N SER A 3 -6.84 -8.42 -45.28
CA SER A 3 -7.07 -7.04 -44.86
C SER A 3 -7.08 -6.91 -43.33
N SER A 4 -6.43 -5.87 -42.80
CA SER A 4 -6.54 -5.50 -41.39
C SER A 4 -7.94 -4.94 -41.11
N THR A 5 -8.80 -5.75 -40.48
CA THR A 5 -10.15 -5.33 -40.10
C THR A 5 -10.10 -4.31 -38.97
N ALA A 6 -10.53 -3.08 -39.25
CA ALA A 6 -10.50 -1.98 -38.29
C ALA A 6 -11.36 -2.27 -37.05
N VAL A 7 -10.76 -2.17 -35.86
CA VAL A 7 -11.35 -2.52 -34.55
C VAL A 7 -12.32 -1.44 -34.03
N THR A 8 -13.08 -0.78 -34.93
CA THR A 8 -14.06 0.25 -34.59
C THR A 8 -15.22 0.30 -35.60
N THR A 9 -16.30 -0.44 -35.34
CA THR A 9 -17.57 -0.31 -36.09
C THR A 9 -18.41 0.85 -35.53
N LYS A 10 -18.36 2.02 -36.19
CA LYS A 10 -19.41 3.04 -36.01
C LYS A 10 -20.68 2.59 -36.73
N VAL A 11 -21.66 2.08 -35.99
CA VAL A 11 -23.00 1.78 -36.52
C VAL A 11 -23.79 3.07 -36.70
N ALA A 12 -24.58 3.18 -37.79
CA ALA A 12 -25.26 4.41 -38.21
C ALA A 12 -26.43 4.85 -37.30
N SER A 13 -26.81 4.06 -36.29
CA SER A 13 -27.77 4.45 -35.25
C SER A 13 -27.49 3.72 -33.94
N GLY A 14 -27.49 4.45 -32.82
CA GLY A 14 -27.18 3.94 -31.48
C GLY A 14 -26.31 4.88 -30.65
N THR A 15 -26.02 4.51 -29.40
CA THR A 15 -25.02 5.22 -28.58
C THR A 15 -23.61 4.92 -29.11
N PRO A 16 -22.64 5.88 -29.09
CA PRO A 16 -21.35 5.72 -29.79
C PRO A 16 -20.39 4.63 -29.28
N TYR A 17 -20.79 3.84 -28.28
CA TYR A 17 -19.98 2.84 -27.62
C TYR A 17 -20.81 1.57 -27.42
N GLN A 18 -20.27 0.45 -27.87
CA GLN A 18 -20.80 -0.90 -27.68
C GLN A 18 -19.63 -1.85 -27.37
N LEU A 19 -19.93 -2.96 -26.70
CA LEU A 19 -18.96 -3.99 -26.35
C LEU A 19 -18.78 -4.96 -27.53
N ASP A 20 -17.53 -5.24 -27.94
CA ASP A 20 -17.25 -6.26 -28.96
C ASP A 20 -17.32 -7.66 -28.34
N GLN A 21 -18.35 -8.41 -28.70
CA GLN A 21 -18.59 -9.78 -28.24
C GLN A 21 -17.42 -10.73 -28.59
N SER A 22 -16.72 -10.50 -29.70
CA SER A 22 -15.56 -11.29 -30.11
C SER A 22 -14.37 -11.04 -29.18
N GLN A 23 -14.13 -9.79 -28.78
CA GLN A 23 -13.10 -9.42 -27.80
C GLN A 23 -13.44 -9.98 -26.40
N VAL A 24 -14.72 -9.94 -25.99
CA VAL A 24 -15.18 -10.57 -24.73
C VAL A 24 -14.90 -12.07 -24.74
N SER A 25 -15.26 -12.78 -25.82
CA SER A 25 -15.05 -14.23 -25.94
C SER A 25 -13.56 -14.60 -25.99
N LYS A 26 -12.73 -13.82 -26.71
CA LYS A 26 -11.27 -14.00 -26.75
C LYS A 26 -10.63 -13.79 -25.37
N ALA A 27 -11.03 -12.75 -24.62
CA ALA A 27 -10.55 -12.52 -23.26
C ALA A 27 -11.02 -13.61 -22.28
N SER A 28 -12.28 -14.02 -22.37
CA SER A 28 -12.90 -15.05 -21.51
C SER A 28 -12.24 -16.42 -21.72
N SER A 29 -12.02 -16.83 -22.96
CA SER A 29 -11.34 -18.08 -23.30
C SER A 29 -9.86 -18.08 -22.91
N ALA A 30 -9.14 -16.97 -23.09
CA ALA A 30 -7.76 -16.82 -22.61
C ALA A 30 -7.67 -16.93 -21.07
N LEU A 31 -8.57 -16.26 -20.34
CA LEU A 31 -8.63 -16.32 -18.88
C LEU A 31 -8.92 -17.74 -18.37
N LEU A 32 -9.92 -18.42 -18.94
CA LEU A 32 -10.27 -19.79 -18.55
C LEU A 32 -9.15 -20.79 -18.84
N ARG A 33 -8.37 -20.61 -19.92
CA ARG A 33 -7.15 -21.41 -20.19
C ARG A 33 -6.08 -21.16 -19.13
N HIS A 34 -5.82 -19.90 -18.75
CA HIS A 34 -4.81 -19.58 -17.74
C HIS A 34 -5.20 -20.11 -16.35
N ILE A 35 -6.47 -19.99 -15.96
CA ILE A 35 -6.99 -20.56 -14.71
C ILE A 35 -6.78 -22.08 -14.66
N LYS A 36 -7.08 -22.80 -15.75
CA LYS A 36 -6.85 -24.25 -15.83
C LYS A 36 -5.37 -24.61 -15.74
N SER A 37 -4.50 -23.94 -16.50
CA SER A 37 -3.03 -24.15 -16.42
C SER A 37 -2.50 -23.96 -14.98
N ARG A 38 -2.98 -22.95 -14.27
CA ARG A 38 -2.63 -22.70 -12.86
C ARG A 38 -3.18 -23.75 -11.89
N GLN A 39 -4.34 -24.33 -12.17
CA GLN A 39 -4.89 -25.45 -11.39
C GLN A 39 -4.07 -26.72 -11.62
N ASP A 40 -3.78 -27.07 -12.87
CA ASP A 40 -2.90 -28.18 -13.23
C ASP A 40 -1.50 -28.04 -12.61
N GLU A 41 -0.94 -26.83 -12.55
CA GLU A 41 0.32 -26.52 -11.86
C GLU A 41 0.21 -26.73 -10.35
N LYS A 42 -0.85 -26.23 -9.70
CA LYS A 42 -1.06 -26.39 -8.24
C LYS A 42 -1.23 -27.86 -7.87
N GLU A 43 -1.95 -28.64 -8.67
CA GLU A 43 -2.15 -30.08 -8.45
C GLU A 43 -0.85 -30.88 -8.66
N LYS A 44 -0.02 -30.53 -9.66
CA LYS A 44 1.32 -31.10 -9.88
C LYS A 44 2.34 -30.71 -8.80
N MET A 45 2.16 -29.56 -8.13
CA MET A 45 2.97 -29.17 -6.97
C MET A 45 2.47 -29.83 -5.67
N ALA A 46 1.16 -29.94 -5.48
CA ALA A 46 0.57 -30.62 -4.31
C ALA A 46 0.95 -32.10 -4.26
N THR A 47 0.88 -32.81 -5.39
CA THR A 47 1.32 -34.22 -5.51
C THR A 47 2.82 -34.41 -5.30
N LYS A 48 3.65 -33.39 -5.60
CA LYS A 48 5.08 -33.42 -5.23
C LYS A 48 5.30 -33.16 -3.74
N LYS A 49 4.53 -32.26 -3.11
CA LYS A 49 4.58 -32.04 -1.66
C LYS A 49 4.16 -33.28 -0.88
N THR A 50 3.11 -34.02 -1.28
CA THR A 50 2.72 -35.26 -0.58
C THR A 50 3.67 -36.44 -0.77
N LEU A 51 4.71 -36.32 -1.61
CA LEU A 51 5.78 -37.30 -1.73
C LEU A 51 7.03 -36.96 -0.89
N ILE A 52 7.06 -35.79 -0.25
CA ILE A 52 8.12 -35.37 0.68
C ILE A 52 7.47 -35.24 2.06
N GLY A 53 7.64 -36.26 2.89
CA GLY A 53 6.95 -36.42 4.17
C GLY A 53 7.51 -35.57 5.31
N ASP A 54 7.42 -34.24 5.19
CA ASP A 54 7.68 -33.31 6.29
C ASP A 54 6.35 -32.93 6.98
N ASN A 55 6.16 -33.47 8.20
CA ASN A 55 5.11 -33.02 9.12
C ASN A 55 5.65 -31.84 9.94
N ASP A 56 5.36 -30.61 9.51
CA ASP A 56 5.35 -29.41 10.35
C ASP A 56 4.11 -28.60 9.96
N ASP A 57 3.15 -28.50 10.88
CA ASP A 57 1.81 -27.96 10.63
C ASP A 57 1.57 -26.73 11.53
N ASP A 58 1.68 -25.54 10.94
CA ASP A 58 1.24 -24.29 11.58
C ASP A 58 1.02 -23.19 10.52
N SER A 59 -0.11 -23.24 9.79
CA SER A 59 -0.57 -22.08 9.02
C SER A 59 -2.09 -22.00 8.91
N ASP A 60 -2.66 -20.96 9.49
CA ASP A 60 -4.10 -20.70 9.63
C ASP A 60 -4.74 -20.27 8.27
N ALA A 61 -4.85 -21.23 7.35
CA ALA A 61 -5.47 -21.05 6.03
C ALA A 61 -6.46 -22.18 5.73
N GLU A 62 -7.76 -21.89 5.83
CA GLU A 62 -8.84 -22.73 5.29
C GLU A 62 -8.82 -22.75 3.73
N ASP A 63 -7.72 -23.13 3.10
CA ASP A 63 -7.57 -23.25 1.64
C ASP A 63 -8.16 -24.59 1.14
N SER A 64 -9.38 -24.89 1.59
CA SER A 64 -10.17 -26.05 1.18
C SER A 64 -10.35 -26.01 -0.34
N PRO A 65 -10.05 -27.10 -1.09
CA PRO A 65 -9.89 -27.09 -2.54
C PRO A 65 -11.22 -26.99 -3.29
N SER A 66 -11.85 -25.81 -3.20
CA SER A 66 -13.03 -25.47 -3.98
C SER A 66 -12.63 -25.29 -5.45
N HIS A 67 -12.82 -26.34 -6.27
CA HIS A 67 -12.61 -26.37 -7.73
C HIS A 67 -13.58 -25.44 -8.50
N ASN A 68 -13.71 -24.17 -8.09
CA ASN A 68 -14.76 -23.25 -8.56
C ASN A 68 -14.35 -21.77 -8.43
N GLU A 69 -13.11 -21.42 -8.82
CA GLU A 69 -12.60 -20.04 -8.79
C GLU A 69 -13.60 -19.07 -9.43
N ALA A 70 -13.86 -17.95 -8.75
CA ALA A 70 -14.84 -16.95 -9.18
C ALA A 70 -14.25 -16.00 -10.23
N VAL A 71 -15.00 -15.73 -11.29
CA VAL A 71 -14.62 -14.78 -12.35
C VAL A 71 -15.37 -13.47 -12.16
N TRP A 72 -14.63 -12.36 -12.22
CA TRP A 72 -15.09 -11.01 -11.92
C TRP A 72 -14.92 -10.09 -13.13
N LEU A 73 -15.91 -9.23 -13.34
CA LEU A 73 -15.81 -8.06 -14.21
C LEU A 73 -15.43 -6.86 -13.34
N VAL A 74 -14.34 -6.18 -13.69
CA VAL A 74 -13.88 -4.95 -13.07
C VAL A 74 -14.23 -3.77 -13.97
N LEU A 75 -15.13 -2.93 -13.49
CA LEU A 75 -15.53 -1.65 -14.08
C LEU A 75 -14.69 -0.52 -13.47
N THR A 76 -14.17 0.35 -14.32
CA THR A 76 -13.59 1.64 -13.92
C THR A 76 -14.37 2.78 -14.57
N THR A 77 -14.88 3.72 -13.78
CA THR A 77 -15.50 4.98 -14.23
C THR A 77 -14.48 6.13 -14.27
N LYS A 78 -14.86 7.23 -14.94
CA LYS A 78 -14.05 8.46 -15.01
C LYS A 78 -14.27 9.33 -13.76
N LYS A 79 -15.53 9.57 -13.39
CA LYS A 79 -15.93 10.32 -12.17
C LYS A 79 -16.45 9.36 -11.10
N HIS A 80 -16.30 9.75 -9.83
CA HIS A 80 -16.76 8.97 -8.65
C HIS A 80 -18.28 8.79 -8.61
N VAL A 81 -18.76 7.68 -8.04
CA VAL A 81 -20.19 7.43 -7.82
C VAL A 81 -20.65 8.08 -6.52
N VAL A 82 -21.15 9.32 -6.60
CA VAL A 82 -21.62 10.12 -5.44
C VAL A 82 -23.11 9.87 -5.11
N ASP A 83 -23.90 9.40 -6.08
CA ASP A 83 -25.35 9.20 -5.95
C ASP A 83 -25.71 8.16 -4.87
N LYS A 84 -26.15 8.62 -3.68
CA LYS A 84 -26.62 7.76 -2.57
C LYS A 84 -27.73 6.76 -2.96
N ASN A 85 -28.49 7.02 -4.03
CA ASN A 85 -29.48 6.08 -4.58
C ASN A 85 -28.87 5.00 -5.48
N ARG A 86 -27.73 5.24 -6.13
CA ARG A 86 -27.01 4.25 -6.97
C ARG A 86 -26.02 3.40 -6.17
N LEU A 87 -25.57 3.90 -5.02
CA LEU A 87 -24.79 3.16 -4.03
C LEU A 87 -25.60 2.10 -3.26
N LYS A 88 -26.93 2.05 -3.44
CA LYS A 88 -27.79 1.01 -2.86
C LYS A 88 -27.43 -0.37 -3.46
N PRO A 89 -27.16 -1.41 -2.64
CA PRO A 89 -26.99 -2.76 -3.14
C PRO A 89 -28.20 -3.20 -3.97
N GLY A 90 -27.94 -3.89 -5.08
CA GLY A 90 -28.94 -4.24 -6.06
C GLY A 90 -28.62 -5.55 -6.78
N LYS A 91 -29.31 -5.81 -7.89
CA LYS A 91 -29.15 -7.04 -8.65
C LYS A 91 -29.36 -6.82 -10.16
N ILE A 92 -28.62 -7.57 -10.97
CA ILE A 92 -28.77 -7.61 -12.43
C ILE A 92 -29.07 -9.05 -12.85
N SER A 93 -30.14 -9.24 -13.61
CA SER A 93 -30.48 -10.54 -14.21
C SER A 93 -29.40 -10.96 -15.21
N ILE A 94 -28.96 -12.22 -15.10
CA ILE A 94 -27.95 -12.82 -15.97
C ILE A 94 -28.53 -14.06 -16.66
N PRO A 95 -28.17 -14.36 -17.93
CA PRO A 95 -28.66 -15.57 -18.60
C PRO A 95 -28.25 -16.86 -17.89
N HIS A 96 -26.98 -16.99 -17.49
CA HIS A 96 -26.44 -18.20 -16.88
C HIS A 96 -26.28 -18.02 -15.37
N SER A 97 -27.15 -18.67 -14.59
CA SER A 97 -27.21 -18.52 -13.13
C SER A 97 -25.91 -18.95 -12.43
N LEU A 98 -25.37 -18.08 -11.57
CA LEU A 98 -24.24 -18.37 -10.69
C LEU A 98 -24.56 -19.46 -9.64
N ASN A 99 -25.85 -19.70 -9.37
CA ASN A 99 -26.35 -20.54 -8.29
C ASN A 99 -27.04 -21.81 -8.84
N ALA A 100 -26.42 -22.46 -9.83
CA ALA A 100 -27.01 -23.56 -10.60
C ALA A 100 -27.20 -24.88 -9.81
N SER A 101 -26.49 -25.09 -8.69
CA SER A 101 -26.54 -26.34 -7.93
C SER A 101 -27.89 -26.50 -7.19
N PRO A 102 -28.55 -27.68 -7.26
CA PRO A 102 -29.85 -27.89 -6.62
C PRO A 102 -29.79 -28.00 -5.09
N SER A 103 -28.61 -28.29 -4.53
CA SER A 103 -28.38 -28.56 -3.10
C SER A 103 -27.98 -27.33 -2.26
N LEU A 104 -28.11 -26.11 -2.79
CA LEU A 104 -27.68 -24.88 -2.09
C LEU A 104 -28.68 -24.49 -1.01
N SER A 105 -28.19 -24.25 0.21
CA SER A 105 -28.99 -23.72 1.32
C SER A 105 -29.19 -22.19 1.21
N ILE A 106 -30.44 -21.76 1.38
CA ILE A 106 -30.87 -20.37 1.24
C ILE A 106 -31.37 -19.84 2.60
N CYS A 107 -30.73 -18.77 3.09
CA CYS A 107 -31.25 -17.96 4.20
C CYS A 107 -32.06 -16.78 3.65
N LEU A 108 -33.34 -16.68 4.03
CA LEU A 108 -34.23 -15.58 3.69
C LEU A 108 -34.37 -14.60 4.88
N ILE A 109 -33.85 -13.39 4.72
CA ILE A 109 -33.90 -12.33 5.75
C ILE A 109 -35.06 -11.36 5.43
N THR A 110 -36.03 -11.28 6.32
CA THR A 110 -37.29 -10.54 6.09
C THR A 110 -37.37 -9.28 6.94
N ALA A 111 -38.14 -8.29 6.48
CA ALA A 111 -38.76 -7.36 7.43
C ALA A 111 -39.69 -8.14 8.38
N ASP A 112 -39.89 -7.66 9.60
CA ASP A 112 -40.90 -8.22 10.50
C ASP A 112 -42.31 -7.73 10.09
N PRO A 113 -43.39 -8.51 10.31
CA PRO A 113 -43.42 -9.81 11.00
C PRO A 113 -42.97 -10.99 10.11
N GLN A 114 -41.94 -11.71 10.56
CA GLN A 114 -41.42 -12.91 9.88
C GLN A 114 -42.41 -14.10 9.79
N ARG A 115 -43.50 -14.09 10.58
CA ARG A 115 -44.49 -15.19 10.60
C ARG A 115 -45.21 -15.31 9.26
N ALA A 116 -45.69 -14.20 8.70
CA ALA A 116 -46.39 -14.19 7.40
C ALA A 116 -45.51 -14.76 6.27
N VAL A 117 -44.23 -14.36 6.20
CA VAL A 117 -43.31 -14.89 5.19
C VAL A 117 -42.99 -16.38 5.42
N LYS A 118 -42.91 -16.84 6.68
CA LYS A 118 -42.80 -18.29 6.95
C LYS A 118 -44.04 -19.03 6.47
N ASN A 119 -45.24 -18.53 6.77
CA ASN A 119 -46.51 -19.14 6.33
C ASN A 119 -46.54 -19.29 4.80
N ILE A 120 -46.15 -18.25 4.05
CA ILE A 120 -46.05 -18.24 2.58
C ILE A 120 -45.08 -19.31 2.04
N VAL A 121 -43.96 -19.57 2.72
CA VAL A 121 -42.97 -20.61 2.31
C VAL A 121 -43.45 -22.02 2.67
N THR A 122 -44.35 -22.16 3.64
CA THR A 122 -44.99 -23.44 4.02
C THR A 122 -46.33 -23.72 3.32
N ASP A 123 -46.81 -22.79 2.49
CA ASP A 123 -48.06 -22.93 1.73
C ASP A 123 -47.91 -24.01 0.64
N PRO A 124 -48.85 -24.96 0.46
CA PRO A 124 -48.80 -25.95 -0.61
C PRO A 124 -48.81 -25.34 -2.03
N SER A 125 -49.18 -24.07 -2.17
CA SER A 125 -49.11 -23.29 -3.41
C SER A 125 -47.68 -22.83 -3.77
N PHE A 126 -46.71 -23.01 -2.88
CA PHE A 126 -45.31 -22.61 -3.09
C PHE A 126 -44.49 -23.76 -3.73
N PRO A 127 -43.64 -23.50 -4.74
CA PRO A 127 -42.91 -24.58 -5.42
C PRO A 127 -42.02 -25.41 -4.48
N GLN A 128 -42.30 -26.71 -4.39
CA GLN A 128 -41.57 -27.65 -3.53
C GLN A 128 -40.05 -27.64 -3.78
N HIS A 129 -39.63 -27.39 -5.02
CA HIS A 129 -38.21 -27.29 -5.40
C HIS A 129 -37.47 -26.08 -4.79
N LEU A 130 -38.21 -25.08 -4.28
CA LEU A 130 -37.69 -23.91 -3.59
C LEU A 130 -37.80 -24.05 -2.06
N SER A 131 -38.92 -24.58 -1.54
CA SER A 131 -39.07 -24.76 -0.09
C SER A 131 -38.03 -25.73 0.47
N SER A 132 -37.68 -26.79 -0.26
CA SER A 132 -36.56 -27.69 0.08
C SER A 132 -35.16 -27.04 0.07
N ARG A 133 -35.02 -25.78 -0.41
CA ARG A 133 -33.76 -25.02 -0.38
C ARG A 133 -33.75 -23.91 0.68
N ILE A 134 -34.92 -23.46 1.14
CA ILE A 134 -35.06 -22.37 2.12
C ILE A 134 -35.04 -22.99 3.53
N ASP A 135 -33.84 -23.22 4.04
CA ASP A 135 -33.61 -23.74 5.39
C ASP A 135 -34.12 -22.76 6.48
N LYS A 136 -33.86 -21.46 6.30
CA LYS A 136 -33.97 -20.48 7.39
C LYS A 136 -34.64 -19.18 6.96
N VAL A 137 -35.72 -18.82 7.64
CA VAL A 137 -36.40 -17.51 7.51
C VAL A 137 -36.15 -16.70 8.78
N ILE A 138 -35.47 -15.55 8.66
CA ILE A 138 -35.02 -14.73 9.80
C ILE A 138 -35.59 -13.31 9.68
N GLY A 139 -36.45 -12.92 10.63
CA GLY A 139 -36.89 -11.51 10.75
C GLY A 139 -35.79 -10.60 11.29
N TYR A 140 -35.71 -9.39 10.73
CA TYR A 140 -34.68 -8.39 11.03
C TYR A 140 -34.42 -8.16 12.53
N SER A 141 -35.46 -8.13 13.37
CA SER A 141 -35.30 -7.93 14.82
C SER A 141 -34.55 -9.11 15.46
N LYS A 142 -34.95 -10.35 15.17
CA LYS A 142 -34.25 -11.55 15.66
C LYS A 142 -32.83 -11.68 15.10
N LEU A 143 -32.56 -11.15 13.90
CA LEU A 143 -31.20 -11.09 13.35
C LEU A 143 -30.31 -10.19 14.23
N LYS A 144 -30.79 -8.98 14.51
CA LYS A 144 -30.09 -7.99 15.35
C LYS A 144 -29.82 -8.52 16.77
N ASP A 145 -30.80 -9.21 17.36
CA ASP A 145 -30.72 -9.63 18.77
C ASP A 145 -29.86 -10.89 18.96
N ARG A 146 -29.97 -11.88 18.06
CA ARG A 146 -29.26 -13.18 18.21
C ARG A 146 -27.86 -13.21 17.60
N TYR A 147 -27.57 -12.41 16.57
CA TYR A 147 -26.29 -12.45 15.85
C TYR A 147 -25.40 -11.22 16.16
N LYS A 148 -25.35 -10.82 17.43
CA LYS A 148 -24.56 -9.68 17.92
C LYS A 148 -23.06 -10.00 18.01
N SER A 149 -22.68 -11.21 18.45
CA SER A 149 -21.26 -11.60 18.59
C SER A 149 -20.57 -11.73 17.23
N PHE A 150 -19.23 -11.79 17.22
CA PHE A 150 -18.46 -12.01 15.99
C PHE A 150 -18.65 -13.44 15.47
N GLU A 151 -18.52 -14.40 16.38
CA GLU A 151 -18.60 -15.84 16.14
C GLU A 151 -19.96 -16.30 15.58
N SER A 152 -21.09 -15.89 16.18
CA SER A 152 -22.43 -16.25 15.68
C SER A 152 -22.65 -15.81 14.22
N ARG A 153 -22.01 -14.72 13.80
CA ARG A 153 -22.03 -14.25 12.40
C ARG A 153 -21.10 -15.05 11.48
N ARG A 154 -19.95 -15.55 11.96
CA ARG A 154 -19.12 -16.52 11.22
C ARG A 154 -19.88 -17.84 11.05
N GLN A 155 -20.55 -18.32 12.10
CA GLN A 155 -21.38 -19.53 12.06
C GLN A 155 -22.52 -19.40 11.04
N LEU A 156 -23.32 -18.32 11.09
CA LEU A 156 -24.42 -18.09 10.15
C LEU A 156 -23.95 -18.06 8.68
N LEU A 157 -22.76 -17.48 8.43
CA LEU A 157 -22.12 -17.38 7.11
C LEU A 157 -21.55 -18.72 6.60
N SER A 158 -21.19 -19.63 7.51
CA SER A 158 -20.76 -21.00 7.20
C SER A 158 -21.96 -21.91 6.91
N GLU A 159 -23.03 -21.76 7.70
CA GLU A 159 -24.28 -22.54 7.64
C GLU A 159 -25.04 -22.44 6.30
N HIS A 160 -24.96 -21.30 5.60
CA HIS A 160 -25.71 -21.06 4.35
C HIS A 160 -24.85 -20.65 3.17
N ASP A 161 -25.25 -21.03 1.96
CA ASP A 161 -24.58 -20.60 0.73
C ASP A 161 -25.12 -19.31 0.13
N VAL A 162 -26.44 -19.12 0.11
CA VAL A 162 -27.09 -17.96 -0.50
C VAL A 162 -27.92 -17.19 0.53
N PHE A 163 -27.72 -15.87 0.57
CA PHE A 163 -28.52 -14.97 1.39
C PHE A 163 -29.45 -14.15 0.50
N LEU A 164 -30.75 -14.19 0.79
CA LEU A 164 -31.76 -13.34 0.18
C LEU A 164 -32.29 -12.37 1.25
N ALA A 165 -32.58 -11.12 0.89
CA ALA A 165 -33.05 -10.11 1.84
C ALA A 165 -34.11 -9.19 1.26
N ASP A 166 -35.05 -8.73 2.09
CA ASP A 166 -36.04 -7.72 1.69
C ASP A 166 -35.36 -6.37 1.31
N ASP A 167 -35.72 -5.81 0.14
CA ASP A 167 -35.24 -4.51 -0.38
C ASP A 167 -35.39 -3.38 0.66
N ARG A 168 -36.40 -3.45 1.55
CA ARG A 168 -36.63 -2.49 2.63
C ARG A 168 -35.58 -2.51 3.75
N ILE A 169 -34.89 -3.63 3.97
CA ILE A 169 -33.90 -3.79 5.05
C ILE A 169 -32.46 -3.84 4.56
N ILE A 170 -32.20 -3.97 3.25
CA ILE A 170 -30.86 -4.19 2.68
C ILE A 170 -29.79 -3.19 3.16
N MET A 171 -30.18 -1.93 3.40
CA MET A 171 -29.28 -0.88 3.91
C MET A 171 -29.01 -0.98 5.43
N ARG A 172 -29.94 -1.57 6.19
CA ARG A 172 -29.78 -1.85 7.64
C ARG A 172 -28.98 -3.13 7.90
N LEU A 173 -28.91 -4.05 6.92
CA LEU A 173 -28.09 -5.25 7.01
C LEU A 173 -26.59 -4.95 6.97
N VAL A 174 -26.16 -3.84 6.33
CA VAL A 174 -24.76 -3.39 6.30
C VAL A 174 -24.20 -3.16 7.71
N THR A 175 -24.96 -2.50 8.57
CA THR A 175 -24.57 -2.26 9.97
C THR A 175 -24.79 -3.47 10.87
N THR A 176 -25.84 -4.28 10.61
CA THR A 176 -26.21 -5.43 11.45
C THR A 176 -25.27 -6.63 11.25
N LEU A 177 -25.03 -7.03 9.99
CA LEU A 177 -24.12 -8.13 9.67
C LEU A 177 -22.65 -7.70 9.76
N GLY A 178 -22.35 -6.44 9.41
CA GLY A 178 -21.02 -5.85 9.52
C GLY A 178 -19.99 -6.42 8.53
N LYS A 179 -18.71 -6.13 8.80
CA LYS A 179 -17.61 -6.36 7.83
C LYS A 179 -17.42 -7.82 7.39
N ILE A 180 -17.84 -8.80 8.18
CA ILE A 180 -17.66 -10.24 7.90
C ILE A 180 -18.38 -10.62 6.58
N PHE A 181 -19.71 -10.39 6.54
CA PHE A 181 -20.55 -10.68 5.37
C PHE A 181 -20.18 -9.84 4.15
N TYR A 182 -19.80 -8.58 4.34
CA TYR A 182 -19.50 -7.67 3.22
C TYR A 182 -18.05 -7.77 2.71
N LYS A 183 -17.11 -8.37 3.47
CA LYS A 183 -15.81 -8.84 2.92
C LYS A 183 -15.99 -10.13 2.11
N SER A 184 -16.94 -10.98 2.49
CA SER A 184 -17.30 -12.21 1.76
C SER A 184 -17.97 -11.94 0.41
N SER A 185 -18.00 -12.97 -0.43
CA SER A 185 -18.79 -13.07 -1.67
C SER A 185 -20.25 -13.49 -1.41
N LYS A 186 -20.54 -14.17 -0.29
CA LYS A 186 -21.89 -14.58 0.15
C LYS A 186 -22.70 -13.38 0.70
N ARG A 187 -22.92 -12.36 -0.12
CA ARG A 187 -23.63 -11.12 0.26
C ARG A 187 -25.16 -11.25 0.03
N PRO A 188 -26.02 -10.65 0.89
CA PRO A 188 -27.47 -10.69 0.70
C PRO A 188 -27.93 -10.05 -0.62
N ILE A 189 -28.74 -10.78 -1.40
CA ILE A 189 -29.35 -10.33 -2.66
C ILE A 189 -30.74 -9.72 -2.37
N PRO A 190 -31.08 -8.52 -2.87
CA PRO A 190 -32.38 -7.91 -2.59
C PRO A 190 -33.56 -8.58 -3.34
N VAL A 191 -34.64 -8.83 -2.60
CA VAL A 191 -35.89 -9.47 -3.05
C VAL A 191 -37.07 -8.58 -2.67
N ARG A 192 -38.09 -8.51 -3.53
CA ARG A 192 -39.32 -7.75 -3.27
C ARG A 192 -40.43 -8.69 -2.83
N ILE A 193 -40.49 -8.93 -1.52
CA ILE A 193 -41.49 -9.79 -0.88
C ILE A 193 -42.85 -9.07 -0.75
N ALA A 194 -42.83 -7.74 -0.74
CA ALA A 194 -44.02 -6.89 -0.81
C ALA A 194 -43.95 -5.98 -2.04
N GLU A 195 -44.66 -6.35 -3.12
CA GLU A 195 -45.02 -5.42 -4.20
C GLU A 195 -46.47 -5.67 -4.65
N ILE A 196 -47.13 -4.60 -5.09
CA ILE A 196 -48.58 -4.50 -5.26
C ILE A 196 -49.02 -5.13 -6.59
N GLU A 197 -50.21 -5.73 -6.61
CA GLU A 197 -50.85 -6.27 -7.81
C GLU A 197 -50.81 -5.31 -9.00
N LYS A 198 -50.47 -5.86 -10.17
CA LYS A 198 -50.58 -5.19 -11.47
C LYS A 198 -51.39 -6.08 -12.40
N VAL A 199 -52.67 -5.77 -12.51
CA VAL A 199 -53.49 -6.21 -13.65
C VAL A 199 -53.32 -5.16 -14.76
N ASP A 200 -52.99 -5.61 -15.97
CA ASP A 200 -52.96 -4.83 -17.22
C ASP A 200 -52.28 -3.44 -17.19
N GLY A 201 -51.05 -3.41 -16.66
CA GLY A 201 -50.04 -2.40 -16.99
C GLY A 201 -50.23 -0.98 -16.42
N LYS A 202 -51.44 -0.59 -16.02
CA LYS A 202 -51.72 0.69 -15.35
C LYS A 202 -51.70 0.54 -13.83
N LYS A 203 -51.17 1.56 -13.14
CA LYS A 203 -51.27 1.65 -11.67
C LYS A 203 -52.70 2.07 -11.28
N VAL A 204 -53.46 1.16 -10.67
CA VAL A 204 -54.68 1.53 -9.96
C VAL A 204 -54.30 2.36 -8.72
N LYS A 205 -54.89 3.54 -8.54
CA LYS A 205 -54.90 4.21 -7.24
C LYS A 205 -55.95 3.50 -6.38
N LYS A 206 -55.59 3.01 -5.18
CA LYS A 206 -56.60 2.68 -4.17
C LYS A 206 -57.27 3.97 -3.71
N ASP A 207 -58.60 4.03 -3.75
CA ASP A 207 -59.36 5.16 -3.23
C ASP A 207 -59.27 5.23 -1.69
N PRO A 208 -59.41 6.43 -1.08
CA PRO A 208 -59.06 6.63 0.33
C PRO A 208 -60.04 6.01 1.34
N GLN A 209 -61.18 5.48 0.89
CA GLN A 209 -62.40 5.42 1.71
C GLN A 209 -62.87 4.00 2.11
N GLN A 210 -62.02 2.98 1.97
CA GLN A 210 -62.21 1.68 2.65
C GLN A 210 -61.01 1.35 3.54
N LYS A 211 -61.27 1.18 4.84
CA LYS A 211 -60.25 0.89 5.86
C LYS A 211 -60.89 0.05 6.97
N LYS A 212 -60.18 -1.01 7.41
CA LYS A 212 -60.53 -2.02 8.45
C LYS A 212 -61.35 -3.23 7.96
N SER A 213 -60.66 -4.23 7.41
CA SER A 213 -60.64 -5.55 8.07
C SER A 213 -59.29 -5.70 8.80
N LYS A 214 -59.06 -6.79 9.54
CA LYS A 214 -57.92 -6.96 10.46
C LYS A 214 -57.01 -8.12 10.05
N ASP A 215 -56.63 -8.14 8.77
CA ASP A 215 -55.87 -9.23 8.15
C ASP A 215 -54.42 -8.81 7.88
N GLU A 216 -53.47 -9.22 8.73
CA GLU A 216 -52.06 -8.82 8.65
C GLU A 216 -51.36 -9.31 7.35
N ASP A 217 -51.85 -10.42 6.78
CA ASP A 217 -51.35 -11.02 5.55
C ASP A 217 -51.57 -10.14 4.30
N SER A 218 -52.48 -9.17 4.36
CA SER A 218 -52.78 -8.21 3.26
C SER A 218 -51.61 -7.28 2.87
N THR A 219 -50.45 -7.44 3.50
CA THR A 219 -49.23 -6.64 3.30
C THR A 219 -48.17 -7.33 2.43
N PHE A 220 -48.37 -8.61 2.07
CA PHE A 220 -47.39 -9.44 1.37
C PHE A 220 -47.90 -9.89 -0.01
N ALA A 221 -46.99 -10.20 -0.94
CA ALA A 221 -47.37 -10.71 -2.27
C ALA A 221 -47.79 -12.19 -2.21
N THR A 222 -48.60 -12.64 -3.17
CA THR A 222 -49.07 -14.04 -3.23
C THR A 222 -47.91 -15.02 -3.40
N PRO A 223 -48.02 -16.29 -2.92
CA PRO A 223 -46.90 -17.24 -2.90
C PRO A 223 -46.22 -17.44 -4.26
N ALA A 224 -46.99 -17.48 -5.35
CA ALA A 224 -46.47 -17.59 -6.71
C ALA A 224 -45.64 -16.37 -7.17
N ILE A 225 -46.00 -15.15 -6.76
CA ILE A 225 -45.23 -13.94 -7.06
C ILE A 225 -43.92 -13.93 -6.24
N VAL A 226 -43.99 -14.32 -4.97
CA VAL A 226 -42.80 -14.44 -4.10
C VAL A 226 -41.82 -15.48 -4.63
N ALA A 227 -42.32 -16.67 -5.03
CA ALA A 227 -41.52 -17.71 -5.66
C ALA A 227 -40.80 -17.21 -6.92
N LYS A 228 -41.54 -16.57 -7.85
CA LYS A 228 -40.98 -16.05 -9.10
C LYS A 228 -39.93 -14.95 -8.91
N GLU A 229 -40.08 -14.10 -7.89
CA GLU A 229 -39.08 -13.07 -7.57
C GLU A 229 -37.87 -13.64 -6.80
N ILE A 230 -38.02 -14.79 -6.12
CA ILE A 230 -36.91 -15.59 -5.55
C ILE A 230 -36.12 -16.30 -6.66
N GLU A 231 -36.77 -17.04 -7.57
CA GLU A 231 -36.14 -17.68 -8.74
C GLU A 231 -35.31 -16.66 -9.54
N LYS A 232 -35.94 -15.53 -9.85
CA LYS A 232 -35.31 -14.39 -10.53
C LYS A 232 -34.19 -13.73 -9.71
N ALA A 233 -34.20 -13.82 -8.38
CA ALA A 233 -33.09 -13.35 -7.54
C ALA A 233 -31.90 -14.34 -7.55
N LEU A 234 -32.17 -15.65 -7.61
CA LEU A 234 -31.15 -16.68 -7.76
C LEU A 234 -30.45 -16.59 -9.14
N SER A 235 -31.19 -16.21 -10.19
CA SER A 235 -30.67 -15.90 -11.53
C SER A 235 -30.18 -14.44 -11.70
N CYS A 236 -29.74 -13.79 -10.62
CA CYS A 236 -29.12 -12.46 -10.68
C CYS A 236 -27.70 -12.45 -10.11
N ALA A 237 -26.83 -11.63 -10.72
CA ALA A 237 -25.59 -11.19 -10.08
C ALA A 237 -25.91 -10.06 -9.06
N PRO A 238 -25.42 -10.13 -7.81
CA PRO A 238 -25.51 -9.02 -6.86
C PRO A 238 -24.56 -7.88 -7.25
N VAL A 239 -25.07 -6.65 -7.20
CA VAL A 239 -24.30 -5.42 -7.48
C VAL A 239 -24.13 -4.62 -6.20
N HIS A 240 -22.91 -4.21 -5.92
CA HIS A 240 -22.59 -3.29 -4.84
C HIS A 240 -21.54 -2.28 -5.33
N LEU A 241 -21.88 -0.99 -5.26
CA LEU A 241 -20.97 0.10 -5.58
C LEU A 241 -20.48 0.77 -4.30
N ALA A 242 -19.18 1.07 -4.26
CA ALA A 242 -18.59 1.98 -3.28
C ALA A 242 -18.52 3.41 -3.85
N PRO A 243 -18.28 4.46 -3.02
CA PRO A 243 -18.01 5.83 -3.47
C PRO A 243 -16.68 6.03 -4.24
N ALA A 244 -16.20 5.00 -4.94
CA ALA A 244 -14.96 4.98 -5.69
C ALA A 244 -15.22 5.15 -7.20
N THR A 245 -14.14 5.14 -7.98
CA THR A 245 -14.17 5.00 -9.45
C THR A 245 -14.11 3.55 -9.91
N THR A 246 -13.91 2.57 -9.03
CA THR A 246 -13.78 1.15 -9.38
C THR A 246 -14.84 0.29 -8.70
N ALA A 247 -15.33 -0.72 -9.41
CA ALA A 247 -16.27 -1.72 -8.90
C ALA A 247 -15.98 -3.10 -9.51
N ALA A 248 -16.08 -4.16 -8.71
CA ALA A 248 -15.87 -5.55 -9.14
C ALA A 248 -17.13 -6.37 -8.86
N ILE A 249 -17.62 -7.09 -9.88
CA ILE A 249 -18.87 -7.85 -9.85
C ILE A 249 -18.62 -9.26 -10.38
N ARG A 250 -19.11 -10.30 -9.68
CA ARG A 250 -18.98 -11.69 -10.13
C ARG A 250 -19.87 -11.93 -11.34
N VAL A 251 -19.28 -12.42 -12.43
CA VAL A 251 -19.96 -12.72 -13.71
C VAL A 251 -19.99 -14.22 -14.02
N GLY A 252 -19.11 -15.02 -13.40
CA GLY A 252 -19.08 -16.46 -13.59
C GLY A 252 -18.20 -17.20 -12.59
N SER A 253 -17.81 -18.41 -12.97
CA SER A 253 -16.81 -19.24 -12.30
C SER A 253 -16.05 -20.10 -13.32
N SER A 254 -14.92 -20.68 -12.92
CA SER A 254 -14.04 -21.51 -13.76
C SER A 254 -14.71 -22.71 -14.47
N LYS A 255 -15.90 -23.11 -14.02
CA LYS A 255 -16.70 -24.19 -14.62
C LYS A 255 -17.55 -23.78 -15.85
N PHE A 256 -17.72 -22.49 -16.12
CA PHE A 256 -18.55 -22.00 -17.25
C PHE A 256 -17.79 -22.08 -18.58
N THR A 257 -18.52 -22.14 -19.71
CA THR A 257 -17.91 -21.95 -21.04
C THR A 257 -17.54 -20.48 -21.26
N ALA A 258 -16.66 -20.21 -22.23
CA ALA A 258 -16.28 -18.84 -22.59
C ALA A 258 -17.48 -18.04 -23.16
N GLU A 259 -18.42 -18.72 -23.81
CA GLU A 259 -19.65 -18.14 -24.36
C GLU A 259 -20.63 -17.75 -23.26
N GLN A 260 -20.91 -18.66 -22.32
CA GLN A 260 -21.75 -18.38 -21.14
C GLN A 260 -21.20 -17.22 -20.31
N LEU A 261 -19.88 -17.15 -20.17
CA LEU A 261 -19.19 -16.06 -19.49
C LEU A 261 -19.30 -14.74 -20.27
N ALA A 262 -19.24 -14.78 -21.61
CA ALA A 262 -19.39 -13.59 -22.45
C ALA A 262 -20.82 -13.01 -22.41
N GLU A 263 -21.84 -13.86 -22.52
CA GLU A 263 -23.25 -13.47 -22.42
C GLU A 263 -23.57 -12.87 -21.02
N ASN A 264 -23.04 -13.47 -19.95
CA ASN A 264 -23.15 -12.91 -18.60
C ASN A 264 -22.44 -11.56 -18.47
N VAL A 265 -21.26 -11.39 -19.06
CA VAL A 265 -20.54 -10.11 -19.07
C VAL A 265 -21.34 -9.04 -19.81
N GLU A 266 -21.91 -9.33 -20.98
CA GLU A 266 -22.72 -8.38 -21.73
C GLU A 266 -23.97 -7.96 -20.94
N ALA A 267 -24.71 -8.92 -20.39
CA ALA A 267 -25.90 -8.66 -19.57
C ALA A 267 -25.58 -7.79 -18.34
N VAL A 268 -24.43 -8.01 -17.69
CA VAL A 268 -23.96 -7.19 -16.56
C VAL A 268 -23.52 -5.80 -17.02
N VAL A 269 -22.75 -5.66 -18.11
CA VAL A 269 -22.34 -4.34 -18.65
C VAL A 269 -23.57 -3.49 -19.01
N LYS A 270 -24.55 -4.08 -19.68
CA LYS A 270 -25.83 -3.43 -20.03
C LYS A 270 -26.60 -3.01 -18.76
N GLY A 271 -26.81 -3.95 -17.84
CA GLY A 271 -27.52 -3.69 -16.58
C GLY A 271 -26.84 -2.63 -15.70
N LEU A 272 -25.51 -2.53 -15.73
CA LEU A 272 -24.75 -1.47 -15.05
C LEU A 272 -24.93 -0.11 -15.72
N THR A 273 -24.77 -0.07 -17.05
CA THR A 273 -24.86 1.15 -17.86
C THR A 273 -26.23 1.81 -17.73
N ASP A 274 -27.31 1.02 -17.79
CA ASP A 274 -28.69 1.52 -17.77
C ASP A 274 -29.13 2.03 -16.39
N LYS A 275 -28.65 1.41 -15.30
CA LYS A 275 -29.21 1.61 -13.94
C LYS A 275 -28.22 2.25 -12.96
N TYR A 276 -26.96 1.85 -12.99
CA TYR A 276 -25.99 2.13 -11.92
C TYR A 276 -24.95 3.20 -12.29
N ILE A 277 -24.62 3.37 -13.57
CA ILE A 277 -23.60 4.32 -14.03
C ILE A 277 -24.26 5.66 -14.43
N ALA A 278 -23.93 6.74 -13.73
CA ALA A 278 -24.34 8.09 -14.13
C ALA A 278 -23.70 8.46 -15.48
N LYS A 279 -24.51 8.99 -16.42
CA LYS A 279 -24.16 9.30 -17.82
C LYS A 279 -23.77 8.07 -18.69
N GLY A 280 -24.03 6.84 -18.21
CA GLY A 280 -23.84 5.60 -18.97
C GLY A 280 -22.42 5.45 -19.53
N TRP A 281 -22.31 4.97 -20.78
CA TRP A 281 -21.03 4.74 -21.48
C TRP A 281 -20.05 5.92 -21.44
N ARG A 282 -20.51 7.17 -21.47
CA ARG A 282 -19.62 8.35 -21.44
C ARG A 282 -18.72 8.41 -20.19
N ASN A 283 -19.20 7.87 -19.07
CA ASN A 283 -18.49 7.84 -17.78
C ASN A 283 -17.73 6.53 -17.55
N ILE A 284 -17.78 5.56 -18.47
CA ILE A 284 -16.93 4.36 -18.40
C ILE A 284 -15.52 4.76 -18.87
N LYS A 285 -14.49 4.38 -18.11
CA LYS A 285 -13.07 4.50 -18.47
C LYS A 285 -12.51 3.17 -18.98
N ALA A 286 -12.84 2.07 -18.31
CA ALA A 286 -12.36 0.73 -18.68
C ALA A 286 -13.27 -0.40 -18.20
N LEU A 287 -13.20 -1.54 -18.89
CA LEU A 287 -13.77 -2.83 -18.50
C LEU A 287 -12.69 -3.92 -18.61
N HIS A 288 -12.51 -4.72 -17.55
CA HIS A 288 -11.55 -5.83 -17.51
C HIS A 288 -12.18 -7.11 -16.94
N VAL A 289 -11.80 -8.30 -17.42
CA VAL A 289 -12.11 -9.57 -16.74
C VAL A 289 -10.93 -9.97 -15.84
N LYS A 290 -11.19 -10.50 -14.65
CA LYS A 290 -10.17 -11.04 -13.73
C LYS A 290 -10.67 -12.31 -13.03
N GLY A 291 -9.80 -13.30 -12.82
CA GLY A 291 -10.02 -14.35 -11.80
C GLY A 291 -9.80 -13.80 -10.38
N ALA A 292 -9.64 -14.69 -9.41
CA ALA A 292 -9.21 -14.31 -8.07
C ALA A 292 -7.72 -13.90 -8.11
N ASN A 293 -6.88 -14.82 -8.59
CA ASN A 293 -5.41 -14.72 -8.51
C ASN A 293 -4.72 -14.45 -9.87
N THR A 294 -5.48 -14.09 -10.91
CA THR A 294 -4.94 -13.85 -12.27
C THR A 294 -4.64 -12.37 -12.53
N THR A 295 -3.87 -12.10 -13.58
CA THR A 295 -3.85 -10.79 -14.27
C THR A 295 -5.26 -10.41 -14.77
N SER A 296 -5.55 -9.11 -14.84
CA SER A 296 -6.80 -8.57 -15.42
C SER A 296 -6.66 -8.32 -16.91
N LEU A 297 -7.54 -8.91 -17.74
CA LEU A 297 -7.52 -8.75 -19.20
C LEU A 297 -8.47 -7.61 -19.65
N PRO A 298 -8.01 -6.63 -20.45
CA PRO A 298 -8.85 -5.53 -20.91
C PRO A 298 -9.83 -5.97 -22.01
N ILE A 299 -11.11 -5.66 -21.80
CA ILE A 299 -12.19 -5.85 -22.78
C ILE A 299 -12.46 -4.55 -23.54
N TRP A 300 -12.40 -3.42 -22.84
CA TRP A 300 -12.76 -2.11 -23.39
C TRP A 300 -12.02 -0.99 -22.66
N LEU A 301 -11.58 0.02 -23.41
CA LEU A 301 -10.89 1.20 -22.91
C LEU A 301 -11.45 2.44 -23.63
N ALA A 302 -11.73 3.51 -22.88
CA ALA A 302 -12.17 4.77 -23.45
C ALA A 302 -11.02 5.51 -24.16
N SER A 303 -11.26 6.00 -25.38
CA SER A 303 -10.32 6.88 -26.09
C SER A 303 -10.22 8.29 -25.50
N GLU A 304 -11.25 8.71 -24.76
CA GLU A 304 -11.38 10.03 -24.13
C GLU A 304 -11.37 9.86 -22.61
N LEU A 305 -10.62 10.69 -21.88
CA LEU A 305 -10.50 10.58 -20.42
C LEU A 305 -11.46 11.49 -19.64
N TRP A 306 -11.93 12.58 -20.24
CA TRP A 306 -12.93 13.51 -19.68
C TRP A 306 -14.37 12.98 -19.83
N VAL A 307 -15.33 13.58 -19.11
CA VAL A 307 -16.77 13.24 -19.22
C VAL A 307 -17.55 14.31 -20.00
N GLU A 308 -17.16 15.57 -19.81
CA GLU A 308 -17.60 16.75 -20.56
C GLU A 308 -16.37 17.55 -20.98
N GLU A 309 -16.43 18.29 -22.10
CA GLU A 309 -15.28 19.05 -22.62
C GLU A 309 -14.83 20.15 -21.66
N THR A 310 -15.74 20.68 -20.83
CA THR A 310 -15.44 21.59 -19.72
C THR A 310 -14.60 20.97 -18.57
N ASP A 311 -14.34 19.65 -18.60
CA ASP A 311 -13.38 19.01 -17.68
C ASP A 311 -11.92 19.17 -18.17
N VAL A 312 -11.70 19.65 -19.39
CA VAL A 312 -10.37 19.83 -19.98
C VAL A 312 -9.89 21.25 -19.66
N VAL A 313 -8.95 21.36 -18.71
CA VAL A 313 -8.19 22.60 -18.51
C VAL A 313 -7.19 22.71 -19.66
N GLU A 314 -7.25 23.81 -20.40
CA GLU A 314 -6.25 24.12 -21.41
C GLU A 314 -4.91 24.43 -20.72
N ALA A 315 -3.85 23.73 -21.14
CA ALA A 315 -2.50 24.12 -20.79
C ALA A 315 -2.19 25.41 -21.56
N LEU A 316 -1.93 26.50 -20.83
CA LEU A 316 -1.35 27.72 -21.41
C LEU A 316 0.01 27.35 -22.00
N GLU A 317 0.16 27.45 -23.32
CA GLU A 317 1.45 27.24 -23.98
C GLU A 317 2.32 28.49 -23.77
N ASP A 318 3.53 28.32 -23.23
CA ASP A 318 4.41 29.42 -22.88
C ASP A 318 4.92 30.21 -24.09
N GLY A 319 4.92 31.55 -23.95
CA GLY A 319 5.90 32.39 -24.62
C GLY A 319 5.47 33.08 -25.91
N LYS A 320 4.78 34.22 -25.77
CA LYS A 320 5.18 35.44 -26.49
C LYS A 320 4.71 36.70 -25.75
N ALA A 321 5.67 37.55 -25.42
CA ALA A 321 5.40 38.86 -24.84
C ALA A 321 5.28 39.90 -25.96
N ASP A 322 4.19 40.66 -25.97
CA ASP A 322 4.20 42.05 -26.40
C ASP A 322 3.14 42.81 -25.59
N GLY A 323 3.36 44.08 -25.28
CA GLY A 323 2.71 44.72 -24.12
C GLY A 323 2.05 46.07 -24.36
N LYS A 324 0.88 46.29 -23.74
CA LYS A 324 0.50 47.59 -23.14
C LYS A 324 -0.79 47.58 -22.30
N ASN A 325 -0.83 48.55 -21.38
CA ASN A 325 -1.99 49.18 -20.73
C ASN A 325 -2.86 48.36 -19.76
N ASP A 326 -2.47 48.43 -18.48
CA ASP A 326 -3.26 49.06 -17.40
C ASP A 326 -4.80 48.96 -17.41
N LYS A 327 -5.35 48.29 -16.37
CA LYS A 327 -5.91 49.02 -15.21
C LYS A 327 -6.27 48.14 -14.00
N LYS A 328 -5.85 48.62 -12.82
CA LYS A 328 -6.44 48.39 -11.47
C LYS A 328 -6.71 46.93 -11.06
N ARG A 329 -5.68 46.29 -10.47
CA ARG A 329 -5.91 45.49 -9.24
C ARG A 329 -6.45 46.41 -8.13
N LYS A 330 -7.33 45.88 -7.28
CA LYS A 330 -7.61 46.44 -5.94
C LYS A 330 -7.74 45.28 -4.96
N GLN A 331 -7.02 45.33 -3.84
CA GLN A 331 -7.15 44.39 -2.73
C GLN A 331 -8.48 44.60 -1.99
N ILE A 332 -8.91 43.56 -1.27
CA ILE A 332 -9.40 43.63 0.12
C ILE A 332 -9.33 42.20 0.69
N GLU A 333 -9.10 42.10 2.01
CA GLU A 333 -8.91 40.84 2.75
C GLU A 333 -10.24 40.36 3.38
N GLY A 334 -10.17 39.30 4.20
CA GLY A 334 -11.29 38.48 4.66
C GLY A 334 -12.36 39.12 5.56
N GLY A 335 -13.37 38.30 5.94
CA GLY A 335 -14.37 38.67 6.95
C GLY A 335 -15.74 37.96 6.85
N ASP A 336 -15.89 36.88 7.62
CA ASP A 336 -17.10 36.47 8.36
C ASP A 336 -18.48 36.19 7.69
N GLU A 337 -19.41 35.74 8.53
CA GLU A 337 -20.65 35.03 8.22
C GLU A 337 -21.87 35.93 7.96
N LYS A 338 -22.81 35.50 7.08
CA LYS A 338 -24.18 35.06 7.50
C LYS A 338 -25.13 34.65 6.36
N LEU A 339 -25.71 33.46 6.53
CA LEU A 339 -27.14 33.09 6.49
C LEU A 339 -28.15 33.73 5.48
N LEU A 340 -28.93 32.80 4.88
CA LEU A 340 -30.33 32.88 4.36
C LEU A 340 -30.61 33.07 2.85
N GLU A 341 -31.59 32.25 2.43
CA GLU A 341 -32.65 32.34 1.39
C GLU A 341 -32.66 33.50 0.36
N GLY A 342 -33.05 33.33 -0.92
CA GLY A 342 -33.53 32.16 -1.66
C GLY A 342 -34.29 32.57 -2.95
N GLY A 343 -34.69 31.60 -3.81
CA GLY A 343 -35.81 31.81 -4.75
C GLY A 343 -35.57 32.10 -6.26
N ASN A 344 -35.42 31.03 -7.06
CA ASN A 344 -36.28 30.72 -8.24
C ASN A 344 -36.28 31.61 -9.53
N LYS A 345 -35.89 31.00 -10.68
CA LYS A 345 -36.15 31.42 -12.09
C LYS A 345 -35.39 32.68 -12.58
N LYS A 346 -35.19 32.91 -13.90
CA LYS A 346 -35.80 32.33 -15.11
C LYS A 346 -34.80 32.28 -16.30
N SER A 347 -35.07 31.44 -17.29
CA SER A 347 -34.25 31.27 -18.50
C SER A 347 -34.34 32.45 -19.50
N ARG A 348 -33.23 32.75 -20.19
CA ARG A 348 -33.25 33.22 -21.59
C ARG A 348 -32.14 32.52 -22.39
N LYS A 349 -32.36 32.38 -23.70
CA LYS A 349 -31.59 31.55 -24.63
C LYS A 349 -31.22 32.37 -25.86
N GLN A 350 -29.95 32.40 -26.23
CA GLN A 350 -29.44 32.84 -27.53
C GLN A 350 -28.36 31.85 -27.98
N LYS A 351 -28.11 31.77 -29.29
CA LYS A 351 -27.22 30.79 -29.94
C LYS A 351 -25.99 31.50 -30.55
N PRO A 352 -24.87 30.81 -30.79
CA PRO A 352 -23.63 31.40 -31.26
C PRO A 352 -23.56 31.50 -32.79
N ALA A 353 -22.50 32.17 -33.27
CA ALA A 353 -21.99 32.06 -34.64
C ALA A 353 -20.48 32.32 -34.62
N GLU A 354 -19.68 31.24 -34.55
CA GLU A 354 -18.23 31.17 -34.79
C GLU A 354 -17.87 29.67 -34.73
N GLU A 355 -17.98 28.98 -35.86
CA GLU A 355 -17.61 27.57 -36.07
C GLU A 355 -16.97 27.47 -37.47
N ASP A 356 -15.63 27.43 -37.57
CA ASP A 356 -14.92 26.92 -38.77
C ASP A 356 -13.41 26.63 -38.52
N ASP A 357 -12.68 27.50 -37.80
CA ASP A 357 -11.22 27.33 -37.58
C ASP A 357 -10.85 26.08 -36.74
N ASP A 358 -11.69 25.69 -35.78
CA ASP A 358 -11.45 24.52 -34.91
C ASP A 358 -11.33 23.19 -35.67
N ALA A 359 -11.94 23.09 -36.87
CA ALA A 359 -12.00 21.84 -37.61
C ALA A 359 -10.61 21.31 -38.02
N GLN A 360 -9.67 22.22 -38.32
CA GLN A 360 -8.33 21.86 -38.80
C GLN A 360 -7.38 21.50 -37.64
N THR A 361 -7.42 22.24 -36.54
CA THR A 361 -6.62 21.95 -35.33
C THR A 361 -7.04 20.60 -34.71
N LEU A 362 -8.35 20.30 -34.73
CA LEU A 362 -8.92 19.01 -34.32
C LEU A 362 -8.42 17.83 -35.15
N ALA A 363 -8.04 18.02 -36.43
CA ALA A 363 -7.48 16.95 -37.25
C ALA A 363 -6.03 16.64 -36.83
N ALA A 364 -5.18 17.67 -36.73
CA ALA A 364 -3.77 17.52 -36.35
C ALA A 364 -3.59 16.92 -34.94
N ARG A 365 -4.40 17.33 -33.95
CA ARG A 365 -4.37 16.75 -32.59
C ARG A 365 -4.73 15.25 -32.58
N LYS A 366 -5.68 14.81 -33.42
CA LYS A 366 -6.07 13.40 -33.55
C LYS A 366 -4.95 12.56 -34.16
N GLU A 367 -4.27 13.05 -35.18
CA GLU A 367 -3.15 12.34 -35.82
C GLU A 367 -1.95 12.17 -34.85
N LYS A 368 -1.61 13.23 -34.10
CA LYS A 368 -0.54 13.20 -33.08
C LYS A 368 -0.82 12.16 -31.98
N LEU A 369 -2.08 12.05 -31.54
CA LEU A 369 -2.54 11.02 -30.60
C LEU A 369 -2.57 9.61 -31.19
N GLN A 370 -2.91 9.45 -32.49
CA GLN A 370 -2.82 8.15 -33.15
C GLN A 370 -1.37 7.65 -33.24
N LYS A 371 -0.42 8.54 -33.55
CA LYS A 371 1.02 8.21 -33.55
C LYS A 371 1.53 7.81 -32.17
N GLN A 372 1.11 8.50 -31.10
CA GLN A 372 1.41 8.08 -29.73
C GLN A 372 0.76 6.74 -29.35
N LYS A 373 -0.49 6.49 -29.79
CA LYS A 373 -1.20 5.23 -29.53
C LYS A 373 -0.57 4.05 -30.27
N ALA A 374 -0.06 4.26 -31.49
CA ALA A 374 0.69 3.25 -32.23
C ALA A 374 1.99 2.88 -31.48
N LYS A 375 2.77 3.88 -31.04
CA LYS A 375 3.99 3.64 -30.25
C LYS A 375 3.70 2.88 -28.95
N ALA A 376 2.66 3.27 -28.20
CA ALA A 376 2.29 2.56 -26.97
C ALA A 376 1.76 1.13 -27.19
N LEU A 377 1.37 0.78 -28.42
CA LEU A 377 1.06 -0.60 -28.80
C LEU A 377 2.34 -1.38 -29.12
N ASP A 378 3.24 -0.78 -29.89
CA ASP A 378 4.56 -1.32 -30.29
C ASP A 378 5.46 -1.56 -29.07
N ASP A 379 5.54 -0.61 -28.12
CA ASP A 379 6.21 -0.78 -26.83
C ASP A 379 5.63 -1.98 -26.03
N GLY A 380 4.32 -2.22 -26.12
CA GLY A 380 3.64 -3.35 -25.46
C GLY A 380 3.86 -4.70 -26.17
N GLU A 381 3.92 -4.71 -27.50
CA GLU A 381 4.20 -5.89 -28.31
C GLU A 381 5.69 -6.27 -28.23
N ALA A 382 6.59 -5.29 -28.15
CA ALA A 382 8.00 -5.49 -27.83
C ALA A 382 8.21 -6.09 -26.44
N ILE A 383 7.45 -5.66 -25.41
CA ILE A 383 7.46 -6.31 -24.08
C ILE A 383 6.98 -7.76 -24.19
N ALA A 384 5.90 -8.03 -24.95
CA ALA A 384 5.42 -9.39 -25.15
C ALA A 384 6.46 -10.29 -25.87
N MET A 385 7.13 -9.79 -26.91
CA MET A 385 8.20 -10.52 -27.59
C MET A 385 9.43 -10.74 -26.71
N LYS A 386 9.82 -9.75 -25.88
CA LYS A 386 10.98 -9.84 -24.99
C LYS A 386 10.76 -10.81 -23.81
N VAL A 387 9.52 -10.97 -23.37
CA VAL A 387 9.12 -12.06 -22.45
C VAL A 387 9.07 -13.42 -23.17
N GLY A 388 8.71 -13.46 -24.45
CA GLY A 388 8.69 -14.68 -25.25
C GLY A 388 10.08 -15.25 -25.57
N SER A 389 11.04 -14.41 -25.95
CA SER A 389 12.37 -14.85 -26.41
C SER A 389 13.26 -15.39 -25.28
N LEU A 390 13.11 -14.87 -24.05
CA LEU A 390 13.85 -15.32 -22.86
C LEU A 390 13.48 -16.72 -22.36
N VAL A 391 12.44 -17.36 -22.92
CA VAL A 391 11.93 -18.67 -22.48
C VAL A 391 12.26 -19.80 -23.47
N PHE A 392 12.83 -19.51 -24.64
CA PHE A 392 12.96 -20.48 -25.74
C PHE A 392 14.38 -20.72 -26.30
N SER A 393 15.43 -20.53 -25.48
CA SER A 393 16.81 -20.85 -25.88
C SER A 393 17.61 -21.52 -24.76
N SER A 394 17.58 -22.87 -24.69
CA SER A 394 18.60 -23.72 -24.04
C SER A 394 18.28 -25.24 -24.05
N SER A 395 18.14 -25.89 -25.21
CA SER A 395 18.33 -27.36 -25.30
C SER A 395 18.57 -27.89 -26.73
N SER A 396 19.66 -28.66 -26.91
CA SER A 396 19.96 -29.60 -28.04
C SER A 396 19.97 -29.10 -29.50
N SER A 397 20.84 -29.59 -30.42
CA SER A 397 22.08 -30.39 -30.31
C SER A 397 22.78 -30.53 -31.69
N SER A 398 24.09 -30.90 -31.69
CA SER A 398 24.82 -31.64 -32.78
C SER A 398 25.00 -30.97 -34.17
N SER A 399 26.07 -31.20 -34.96
CA SER A 399 27.36 -31.91 -34.75
C SER A 399 28.33 -31.72 -35.95
N SER A 400 29.64 -31.96 -35.74
CA SER A 400 30.73 -32.12 -36.75
C SER A 400 31.15 -30.84 -37.50
N SER A 401 32.41 -30.57 -37.89
CA SER A 401 33.72 -31.27 -37.77
C SER A 401 34.87 -30.20 -37.77
N LEU A 402 36.19 -30.43 -37.78
CA LEU A 402 37.04 -31.64 -37.91
C LEU A 402 38.37 -31.47 -37.08
N THR A 403 39.57 -31.52 -37.69
CA THR A 403 40.92 -31.48 -37.08
C THR A 403 41.95 -30.90 -38.10
N PRO A 404 43.29 -30.77 -37.86
CA PRO A 404 44.11 -31.04 -36.65
C PRO A 404 45.16 -29.96 -36.27
N PHE A 405 45.76 -30.08 -35.08
CA PHE A 405 47.22 -29.93 -34.85
C PHE A 405 47.61 -30.56 -33.48
N SER A 406 48.91 -30.81 -33.23
CA SER A 406 49.44 -31.53 -32.05
C SER A 406 50.95 -31.21 -31.86
N PRO A 407 51.69 -31.73 -30.85
CA PRO A 407 51.35 -32.41 -29.58
C PRO A 407 52.06 -31.66 -28.40
N PRO A 408 52.61 -32.25 -27.31
CA PRO A 408 52.42 -33.56 -26.66
C PRO A 408 52.18 -33.54 -25.13
N HIS A 409 51.60 -34.63 -24.62
CA HIS A 409 51.90 -35.13 -23.26
C HIS A 409 53.20 -35.95 -23.29
N VAL A 410 53.98 -35.93 -22.21
CA VAL A 410 55.02 -36.94 -21.94
C VAL A 410 54.70 -37.66 -20.64
N PHE A 411 54.47 -38.96 -20.77
CA PHE A 411 54.40 -39.95 -19.69
C PHE A 411 55.83 -40.22 -19.16
N LEU A 412 56.01 -40.40 -17.84
CA LEU A 412 56.54 -41.65 -17.26
C LEU A 412 56.59 -41.57 -15.72
N LEU A 413 56.28 -42.67 -15.04
CA LEU A 413 56.47 -42.85 -13.59
C LEU A 413 56.74 -44.32 -13.28
N PHE A 414 57.96 -44.66 -12.82
CA PHE A 414 58.38 -45.99 -12.32
C PHE A 414 59.54 -45.72 -11.32
N LEU A 415 59.40 -46.02 -10.01
CA LEU A 415 59.78 -47.28 -9.33
C LEU A 415 61.31 -47.51 -9.28
N LEU A 416 61.98 -47.81 -8.15
CA LEU A 416 61.57 -48.21 -6.77
C LEU A 416 62.29 -47.29 -5.70
N GLN A 417 62.53 -47.56 -4.39
CA GLN A 417 62.51 -48.75 -3.51
C GLN A 417 62.25 -48.44 -2.01
N PHE A 418 61.53 -49.36 -1.35
CA PHE A 418 61.64 -49.90 0.03
C PHE A 418 61.36 -49.09 1.32
N LYS A 419 60.73 -49.84 2.25
CA LYS A 419 60.58 -49.68 3.73
C LYS A 419 59.77 -48.49 4.29
N GLY A 420 58.57 -48.82 4.79
CA GLY A 420 58.43 -48.88 6.26
C GLY A 420 57.39 -48.03 7.00
N ARG A 421 56.10 -47.99 6.60
CA ARG A 421 54.99 -47.65 7.52
C ARG A 421 53.61 -48.03 6.95
N GLN A 422 52.61 -48.11 7.84
CA GLN A 422 51.15 -48.14 7.59
C GLN A 422 50.58 -49.26 6.69
N ILE A 423 49.79 -50.17 7.29
CA ILE A 423 48.47 -50.54 6.76
C ILE A 423 47.48 -50.51 7.94
N LEU A 424 46.33 -49.87 7.73
CA LEU A 424 45.20 -49.81 8.65
C LEU A 424 44.16 -50.88 8.24
N SER A 425 43.44 -51.48 9.19
CA SER A 425 42.35 -52.41 8.87
C SER A 425 41.05 -52.08 9.61
N THR A 426 39.96 -52.08 8.83
CA THR A 426 38.55 -52.26 9.24
C THR A 426 37.91 -51.20 10.15
N MET A 427 36.70 -50.79 9.77
CA MET A 427 35.88 -49.75 10.39
C MET A 427 34.60 -50.35 11.00
N ILE A 428 34.08 -49.69 12.05
CA ILE A 428 32.63 -49.48 12.33
C ILE A 428 31.84 -50.74 12.78
N PRO A 429 30.86 -50.64 13.71
CA PRO A 429 30.01 -49.48 13.98
C PRO A 429 29.86 -49.01 15.46
N ILE A 430 28.95 -48.03 15.62
CA ILE A 430 28.26 -47.56 16.84
C ILE A 430 28.89 -46.34 17.58
N ALA A 431 28.13 -45.24 17.54
CA ALA A 431 28.06 -44.08 18.44
C ALA A 431 29.35 -43.34 18.88
N ARG A 432 29.39 -42.01 18.66
CA ARG A 432 29.13 -41.01 19.73
C ARG A 432 29.15 -39.52 19.28
N THR A 433 28.19 -38.77 19.81
CA THR A 433 28.23 -37.37 20.28
C THR A 433 29.25 -36.35 19.71
N SER A 434 28.70 -35.33 19.03
CA SER A 434 28.93 -33.89 19.30
C SER A 434 30.36 -33.30 19.31
N VAL A 435 31.04 -33.20 18.17
CA VAL A 435 32.14 -32.21 17.96
C VAL A 435 32.09 -31.60 16.55
N LEU A 436 31.09 -30.77 16.24
CA LEU A 436 31.03 -30.06 14.94
C LEU A 436 30.49 -28.61 14.97
N ARG A 437 30.36 -27.98 16.15
CA ARG A 437 29.99 -26.55 16.28
C ARG A 437 31.19 -25.61 16.54
N ALA A 438 32.41 -26.15 16.51
CA ALA A 438 33.66 -25.43 16.83
C ALA A 438 34.60 -25.25 15.61
N ALA A 439 34.19 -25.64 14.40
CA ALA A 439 35.03 -25.72 13.20
C ALA A 439 34.70 -24.65 12.12
N ARG A 440 34.28 -23.45 12.54
CA ARG A 440 34.04 -22.30 11.63
C ARG A 440 34.59 -20.95 12.13
N ALA A 441 35.32 -20.96 13.25
CA ALA A 441 35.87 -19.77 13.91
C ALA A 441 37.40 -19.68 13.78
N GLN A 442 37.93 -19.90 12.56
CA GLN A 442 39.33 -19.61 12.21
C GLN A 442 39.39 -18.91 10.85
N ILE A 443 38.88 -17.67 10.81
CA ILE A 443 39.17 -16.74 9.72
C ILE A 443 40.60 -16.22 9.94
N ASN A 444 41.44 -16.29 8.90
CA ASN A 444 42.83 -15.85 8.96
C ASN A 444 42.89 -14.33 9.17
N PRO A 445 43.44 -13.80 10.29
CA PRO A 445 43.44 -12.36 10.57
C PRO A 445 44.23 -11.55 9.54
N SER A 446 45.18 -12.20 8.86
CA SER A 446 45.96 -11.63 7.75
C SER A 446 45.13 -11.24 6.52
N ARG A 447 43.95 -11.83 6.29
CA ARG A 447 43.07 -11.42 5.18
C ARG A 447 42.23 -10.18 5.52
N ALA A 448 41.67 -10.12 6.72
CA ALA A 448 40.94 -8.94 7.19
C ALA A 448 41.85 -7.70 7.23
N SER A 449 43.08 -7.85 7.72
CA SER A 449 44.10 -6.78 7.72
C SER A 449 44.58 -6.33 6.33
N ALA A 450 44.30 -7.10 5.27
CA ALA A 450 44.67 -6.74 3.90
C ALA A 450 43.54 -5.95 3.20
N LEU A 451 42.29 -6.37 3.36
CA LEU A 451 41.12 -5.67 2.81
C LEU A 451 40.89 -4.31 3.48
N ALA A 452 41.13 -4.21 4.79
CA ALA A 452 41.04 -2.95 5.55
C ALA A 452 41.99 -1.83 5.07
N ARG A 453 42.90 -2.09 4.11
CA ARG A 453 43.74 -1.08 3.44
C ARG A 453 43.18 -0.57 2.10
N LEU A 454 42.10 -1.17 1.61
CA LEU A 454 41.39 -0.77 0.39
C LEU A 454 40.06 -0.07 0.69
N LEU A 455 39.54 -0.21 1.92
CA LEU A 455 38.35 0.51 2.37
C LEU A 455 38.68 1.98 2.63
N SER A 456 37.86 2.87 2.09
CA SER A 456 37.91 4.32 2.32
C SER A 456 36.48 4.83 2.42
N THR A 457 36.16 5.54 3.52
CA THR A 457 34.79 5.95 3.87
C THR A 457 34.65 7.47 3.96
N LEU A 458 33.70 8.02 3.20
CA LEU A 458 33.26 9.42 3.29
C LEU A 458 32.03 9.53 4.21
N ALA A 459 32.21 10.09 5.40
CA ALA A 459 31.13 10.39 6.34
C ALA A 459 30.57 11.80 6.08
N VAL A 460 29.40 11.88 5.45
CA VAL A 460 28.71 13.13 5.13
C VAL A 460 28.02 13.67 6.38
N LEU A 461 28.44 14.85 6.82
CA LEU A 461 27.98 15.45 8.06
C LEU A 461 26.92 16.53 7.78
N GLU A 462 25.75 16.35 8.36
CA GLU A 462 24.71 17.35 8.50
C GLU A 462 25.12 18.36 9.57
N GLN A 463 25.10 19.65 9.21
CA GLN A 463 25.38 20.77 10.10
C GLN A 463 24.20 21.76 10.08
N ARG A 464 24.06 22.57 11.13
CA ARG A 464 23.13 23.71 11.16
C ARG A 464 23.71 24.81 12.05
N ASP A 465 23.69 26.06 11.58
CA ASP A 465 24.17 27.22 12.32
C ASP A 465 25.63 27.05 12.84
N GLY A 466 26.47 26.34 12.09
CA GLY A 466 27.86 26.04 12.45
C GLY A 466 28.05 24.93 13.50
N LYS A 467 27.05 24.07 13.73
CA LYS A 467 27.13 22.91 14.64
C LYS A 467 26.74 21.61 13.96
N LEU A 468 27.42 20.52 14.30
CA LEU A 468 27.06 19.19 13.84
C LEU A 468 25.75 18.69 14.48
N GLN A 469 24.95 17.98 13.69
CA GLN A 469 23.79 17.24 14.19
C GLN A 469 24.19 15.85 14.72
N SER A 470 23.42 15.28 15.66
CA SER A 470 23.68 13.93 16.21
C SER A 470 23.58 12.82 15.14
N SER A 471 22.82 13.06 14.08
CA SER A 471 22.78 12.24 12.85
C SER A 471 24.17 12.07 12.23
N SER A 472 25.01 13.10 12.29
CA SER A 472 26.39 13.12 11.80
C SER A 472 27.34 12.32 12.70
N VAL A 473 27.20 12.45 14.01
CA VAL A 473 27.97 11.67 15.01
C VAL A 473 27.70 10.17 14.85
N SER A 474 26.44 9.81 14.60
CA SER A 474 26.04 8.42 14.31
C SER A 474 26.63 7.91 12.99
N ALA A 475 26.75 8.77 11.96
CA ALA A 475 27.37 8.41 10.69
C ALA A 475 28.88 8.16 10.84
N ILE A 476 29.58 8.98 11.64
CA ILE A 476 30.99 8.76 12.02
C ILE A 476 31.13 7.43 12.77
N ALA A 477 30.28 7.13 13.74
CA ALA A 477 30.31 5.86 14.48
C ALA A 477 30.12 4.63 13.58
N ALA A 478 29.27 4.71 12.56
CA ALA A 478 29.12 3.66 11.55
C ALA A 478 30.33 3.54 10.62
N ALA A 479 30.93 4.68 10.19
CA ALA A 479 32.16 4.68 9.39
C ALA A 479 33.32 4.01 10.13
N LEU A 480 33.54 4.35 11.41
CA LEU A 480 34.55 3.73 12.27
C LEU A 480 34.32 2.22 12.46
N LYS A 481 33.06 1.75 12.36
CA LYS A 481 32.70 0.33 12.44
C LYS A 481 32.86 -0.44 11.11
N LEU A 482 32.88 0.25 9.95
CA LEU A 482 33.35 -0.34 8.68
C LEU A 482 34.86 -0.57 8.71
N GLY A 483 35.60 0.40 9.29
CA GLY A 483 37.05 0.40 9.31
C GLY A 483 37.67 0.97 8.02
N GLY A 484 39.00 0.99 7.98
CA GLY A 484 39.77 1.80 7.02
C GLY A 484 39.77 3.30 7.38
N PRO A 485 40.49 4.13 6.60
CA PRO A 485 40.43 5.59 6.70
C PRO A 485 39.00 6.15 6.62
N VAL A 486 38.67 7.01 7.58
CA VAL A 486 37.41 7.78 7.62
C VAL A 486 37.72 9.25 7.34
N THR A 487 37.12 9.78 6.26
CA THR A 487 37.11 11.20 5.93
C THR A 487 35.73 11.78 6.22
N ALA A 488 35.65 12.83 7.03
CA ALA A 488 34.42 13.61 7.19
C ALA A 488 34.23 14.56 6.00
N PHE A 489 32.98 14.83 5.61
CA PHE A 489 32.61 15.85 4.62
C PHE A 489 31.60 16.83 5.22
N VAL A 490 31.85 18.14 5.09
CA VAL A 490 30.93 19.20 5.52
C VAL A 490 30.95 20.38 4.56
N ALA A 491 29.80 21.00 4.32
CA ALA A 491 29.68 22.20 3.49
C ALA A 491 28.61 23.16 4.04
N GLY A 492 28.82 24.47 3.83
CA GLY A 492 27.97 25.56 4.31
C GLY A 492 28.74 26.87 4.48
N THR A 493 28.17 27.84 5.18
CA THR A 493 28.82 29.14 5.47
C THR A 493 29.76 29.01 6.67
N GLY A 494 31.04 29.36 6.50
CA GLY A 494 32.02 29.41 7.61
C GLY A 494 32.31 28.06 8.29
N VAL A 495 32.04 26.94 7.60
CA VAL A 495 32.13 25.59 8.20
C VAL A 495 33.56 25.19 8.55
N LYS A 496 34.62 25.77 7.96
CA LYS A 496 36.01 25.41 8.32
C LYS A 496 36.37 25.84 9.73
N ALA A 497 35.88 27.01 10.16
CA ALA A 497 36.10 27.50 11.52
C ALA A 497 35.27 26.75 12.57
N THR A 498 34.12 26.21 12.18
CA THR A 498 33.06 25.72 13.07
C THR A 498 32.90 24.20 12.97
N SER A 499 31.95 23.70 12.18
CA SER A 499 31.58 22.29 12.06
C SER A 499 32.72 21.37 11.62
N ALA A 500 33.70 21.86 10.85
CA ALA A 500 34.89 21.10 10.48
C ALA A 500 35.90 20.97 11.63
N THR A 501 36.05 22.01 12.45
CA THR A 501 36.84 21.97 13.70
C THR A 501 36.22 20.98 14.70
N GLU A 502 34.89 20.96 14.78
CA GLU A 502 34.14 19.97 15.58
C GLU A 502 34.37 18.54 15.03
N ALA A 503 34.20 18.34 13.71
CA ALA A 503 34.45 17.06 13.04
C ALA A 503 35.88 16.54 13.23
N ALA A 504 36.88 17.42 13.30
CA ALA A 504 38.28 17.06 13.44
C ALA A 504 38.67 16.53 14.83
N GLN A 505 37.85 16.78 15.85
CA GLN A 505 38.08 16.32 17.24
C GLN A 505 37.58 14.89 17.49
N PHE A 506 36.81 14.30 16.56
CA PHE A 506 36.35 12.92 16.67
C PHE A 506 37.48 11.91 16.49
N GLN A 507 37.61 11.00 17.47
CA GLN A 507 38.66 9.99 17.44
C GLN A 507 38.47 9.02 16.27
N GLY A 508 39.48 8.90 15.41
CA GLY A 508 39.50 8.00 14.25
C GLY A 508 39.02 8.61 12.93
N VAL A 509 38.60 9.88 12.92
CA VAL A 509 38.54 10.67 11.67
C VAL A 509 39.98 11.07 11.30
N GLU A 510 40.40 10.79 10.07
CA GLU A 510 41.76 11.09 9.60
C GLU A 510 41.83 12.47 8.91
N LYS A 511 40.77 12.80 8.18
CA LYS A 511 40.67 14.00 7.32
C LYS A 511 39.27 14.60 7.39
N VAL A 512 39.18 15.91 7.27
CA VAL A 512 37.90 16.63 7.07
C VAL A 512 37.97 17.38 5.75
N VAL A 513 37.11 17.02 4.80
CA VAL A 513 36.89 17.80 3.57
C VAL A 513 35.82 18.84 3.84
N ALA A 514 36.17 20.10 3.68
CA ALA A 514 35.30 21.23 3.97
C ALA A 514 35.11 22.13 2.74
N VAL A 515 33.87 22.50 2.43
CA VAL A 515 33.54 23.40 1.31
C VAL A 515 32.74 24.59 1.82
N GLU A 516 33.27 25.80 1.64
CA GLU A 516 32.66 27.04 2.14
C GLU A 516 31.98 27.81 1.01
N ASN A 517 30.65 27.75 0.99
CA ASN A 517 29.80 28.47 0.05
C ASN A 517 28.37 28.56 0.62
N ASP A 518 27.80 29.76 0.62
CA ASP A 518 26.46 30.03 1.17
C ASP A 518 25.35 29.23 0.47
N ALA A 519 25.58 28.81 -0.78
CA ALA A 519 24.69 27.94 -1.56
C ALA A 519 24.44 26.55 -0.91
N TYR A 520 25.25 26.15 0.07
CA TYR A 520 25.15 24.87 0.77
C TYR A 520 24.58 24.97 2.20
N GLU A 521 24.44 26.17 2.77
CA GLU A 521 24.04 26.36 4.18
C GLU A 521 22.65 25.79 4.51
N LYS A 522 21.73 25.79 3.55
CA LYS A 522 20.38 25.20 3.70
C LYS A 522 20.27 23.74 3.26
N GLY A 523 21.38 23.09 2.90
CA GLY A 523 21.44 21.65 2.63
C GLY A 523 20.57 21.15 1.47
N LEU A 524 20.23 22.01 0.49
CA LEU A 524 19.36 21.66 -0.64
C LEU A 524 20.00 20.55 -1.50
N ALA A 525 19.29 19.43 -1.67
CA ALA A 525 19.81 18.25 -2.35
C ALA A 525 20.14 18.50 -3.83
N GLU A 526 19.47 19.46 -4.47
CA GLU A 526 19.75 20.00 -5.80
C GLU A 526 21.21 20.45 -5.96
N ASN A 527 21.70 21.23 -4.99
CA ASN A 527 23.03 21.83 -5.01
C ASN A 527 24.07 20.88 -4.40
N TYR A 528 23.69 20.19 -3.32
CA TYR A 528 24.58 19.37 -2.51
C TYR A 528 24.89 18.01 -3.16
N ALA A 529 24.02 17.46 -4.03
CA ALA A 529 24.30 16.19 -4.70
C ALA A 529 25.42 16.29 -5.77
N PRO A 530 25.44 17.26 -6.70
CA PRO A 530 26.57 17.46 -7.61
C PRO A 530 27.89 17.71 -6.85
N LEU A 531 27.85 18.54 -5.81
CA LEU A 531 28.97 18.80 -4.91
C LEU A 531 29.55 17.50 -4.35
N LEU A 532 28.70 16.65 -3.76
CA LEU A 532 29.16 15.43 -3.14
C LEU A 532 29.66 14.42 -4.18
N VAL A 533 29.01 14.29 -5.34
CA VAL A 533 29.46 13.40 -6.43
C VAL A 533 30.87 13.74 -6.92
N GLU A 534 31.17 15.03 -7.13
CA GLU A 534 32.52 15.44 -7.56
C GLU A 534 33.58 15.14 -6.48
N ASN A 535 33.26 15.38 -5.20
CA ASN A 535 34.16 15.08 -4.10
C ASN A 535 34.32 13.57 -3.86
N ILE A 536 33.29 12.76 -4.11
CA ILE A 536 33.38 11.29 -4.08
C ILE A 536 34.35 10.80 -5.15
N GLN A 537 34.19 11.27 -6.40
CA GLN A 537 35.00 10.87 -7.54
C GLN A 537 36.46 11.33 -7.42
N LYS A 538 36.73 12.47 -6.75
CA LYS A 538 38.09 12.99 -6.53
C LYS A 538 38.85 12.34 -5.36
N GLY A 539 38.19 11.51 -4.54
CA GLY A 539 38.80 10.87 -3.37
C GLY A 539 38.71 9.35 -3.33
N ASP A 540 38.29 8.71 -4.43
CA ASP A 540 38.25 7.25 -4.61
C ASP A 540 37.56 6.48 -3.46
N TYR A 541 36.50 7.05 -2.87
CA TYR A 541 35.85 6.47 -1.70
C TYR A 541 35.01 5.24 -2.06
N THR A 542 35.29 4.12 -1.40
CA THR A 542 34.51 2.87 -1.49
C THR A 542 33.15 2.95 -0.81
N HIS A 543 33.01 3.85 0.17
CA HIS A 543 31.85 3.95 1.06
C HIS A 543 31.46 5.41 1.25
N VAL A 544 30.16 5.68 1.23
CA VAL A 544 29.58 7.00 1.48
C VAL A 544 28.46 6.83 2.50
N VAL A 545 28.61 7.41 3.69
CA VAL A 545 27.67 7.24 4.80
C VAL A 545 27.12 8.59 5.27
N ALA A 546 25.82 8.65 5.55
CA ALA A 546 25.18 9.80 6.17
C ALA A 546 24.18 9.34 7.24
N GLY A 547 23.81 10.22 8.17
CA GLY A 547 22.71 9.93 9.10
C GLY A 547 21.38 9.75 8.36
N HIS A 548 20.51 8.88 8.84
CA HIS A 548 19.15 8.67 8.31
C HIS A 548 18.16 9.77 8.77
N SER A 549 18.60 11.02 8.67
CA SER A 549 17.85 12.25 8.93
C SER A 549 17.02 12.68 7.72
N ALA A 550 16.36 13.85 7.79
CA ALA A 550 15.67 14.44 6.64
C ALA A 550 16.66 14.80 5.51
N PHE A 551 17.80 15.41 5.87
CA PHE A 551 18.89 15.73 4.94
C PHE A 551 19.43 14.47 4.25
N GLY A 552 19.87 13.46 5.00
CA GLY A 552 20.43 12.23 4.43
C GLY A 552 19.44 11.44 3.56
N LYS A 553 18.15 11.46 3.90
CA LYS A 553 17.07 10.86 3.09
C LYS A 553 16.79 11.62 1.79
N SER A 554 17.01 12.93 1.75
CA SER A 554 16.84 13.75 0.53
C SER A 554 18.07 13.64 -0.37
N LEU A 555 19.26 13.70 0.22
CA LEU A 555 20.54 13.78 -0.49
C LEU A 555 20.99 12.43 -1.09
N LEU A 556 21.14 11.39 -0.27
CA LEU A 556 21.86 10.18 -0.71
C LEU A 556 21.16 9.37 -1.82
N PRO A 557 19.82 9.30 -1.94
CA PRO A 557 19.20 8.66 -3.11
C PRO A 557 19.53 9.37 -4.43
N ARG A 558 19.69 10.70 -4.41
CA ARG A 558 20.08 11.50 -5.59
C ARG A 558 21.55 11.28 -5.97
N VAL A 559 22.42 11.22 -4.97
CA VAL A 559 23.85 10.93 -5.15
C VAL A 559 24.06 9.51 -5.68
N ALA A 560 23.35 8.52 -5.13
CA ALA A 560 23.40 7.14 -5.61
C ALA A 560 22.92 7.02 -7.07
N ALA A 561 21.85 7.72 -7.45
CA ALA A 561 21.36 7.77 -8.83
C ALA A 561 22.31 8.48 -9.81
N LEU A 562 23.07 9.47 -9.36
CA LEU A 562 24.12 10.14 -10.17
C LEU A 562 25.39 9.29 -10.33
N LEU A 563 25.60 8.30 -9.45
CA LEU A 563 26.72 7.34 -9.49
C LEU A 563 26.34 5.98 -10.08
N ASP A 564 25.07 5.77 -10.45
CA ASP A 564 24.48 4.50 -10.91
C ASP A 564 24.71 3.31 -9.94
N VAL A 565 24.50 3.53 -8.64
CA VAL A 565 24.64 2.53 -7.56
C VAL A 565 23.40 2.45 -6.65
N GLN A 566 23.25 1.35 -5.90
CA GLN A 566 22.15 1.17 -4.97
C GLN A 566 22.35 1.93 -3.64
N GLN A 567 21.33 2.72 -3.26
CA GLN A 567 21.23 3.32 -1.92
C GLN A 567 20.70 2.28 -0.91
N VAL A 568 21.49 1.93 0.11
CA VAL A 568 21.05 1.06 1.22
C VAL A 568 20.62 1.93 2.41
N SER A 569 19.32 1.93 2.73
CA SER A 569 18.72 2.90 3.66
C SER A 569 18.48 2.36 5.07
N ASP A 570 18.52 3.26 6.06
CA ASP A 570 18.15 2.98 7.47
C ASP A 570 18.91 1.78 8.06
N ILE A 571 20.22 1.67 7.77
CA ILE A 571 21.01 0.54 8.27
C ILE A 571 21.11 0.60 9.80
N THR A 572 20.96 -0.57 10.43
CA THR A 572 21.03 -0.80 11.88
C THR A 572 22.18 -1.73 12.26
N GLY A 573 22.83 -2.35 11.28
CA GLY A 573 24.00 -3.20 11.50
C GLY A 573 24.88 -3.28 10.26
N ILE A 574 26.12 -3.69 10.49
CA ILE A 574 27.17 -3.95 9.50
C ILE A 574 27.69 -5.34 9.85
N GLU A 575 27.67 -6.27 8.89
CA GLU A 575 28.21 -7.63 9.05
C GLU A 575 29.59 -7.76 8.35
N SER A 576 29.79 -7.03 7.25
CA SER A 576 31.04 -6.94 6.49
C SER A 576 31.13 -5.62 5.70
N GLU A 577 32.21 -5.43 4.96
CA GLU A 577 32.45 -4.31 4.01
C GLU A 577 31.45 -4.23 2.83
N ASP A 578 30.60 -5.23 2.65
CA ASP A 578 29.62 -5.29 1.57
C ASP A 578 28.21 -5.66 2.04
N THR A 579 28.05 -6.05 3.32
CA THR A 579 26.82 -6.64 3.85
C THR A 579 26.28 -5.88 5.07
N PHE A 580 25.05 -5.38 4.93
CA PHE A 580 24.41 -4.44 5.85
C PHE A 580 23.06 -4.96 6.34
N VAL A 581 22.71 -4.69 7.59
CA VAL A 581 21.45 -5.12 8.21
C VAL A 581 20.52 -3.93 8.33
N ARG A 582 19.30 -4.04 7.79
CA ARG A 582 18.27 -2.99 7.85
C ARG A 582 16.87 -3.52 8.19
N PRO A 583 16.03 -2.76 8.92
CA PRO A 583 14.64 -3.10 9.12
C PRO A 583 13.80 -2.81 7.85
N ILE A 584 12.80 -3.65 7.61
CA ILE A 584 11.74 -3.44 6.60
C ILE A 584 10.36 -3.67 7.23
N TYR A 585 9.29 -3.22 6.57
CA TYR A 585 7.91 -3.28 7.08
C TYR A 585 7.78 -2.75 8.53
N ALA A 586 8.25 -1.51 8.75
CA ALA A 586 8.33 -0.88 10.07
C ALA A 586 9.20 -1.62 11.12
N GLY A 587 10.07 -2.53 10.65
CA GLY A 587 10.91 -3.37 11.50
C GLY A 587 10.19 -4.59 12.06
N ASN A 588 9.15 -5.08 11.37
CA ASN A 588 8.56 -6.40 11.59
C ASN A 588 9.40 -7.53 10.94
N ALA A 589 10.25 -7.18 9.98
CA ALA A 589 11.27 -8.06 9.43
C ALA A 589 12.60 -7.31 9.35
N ILE A 590 13.69 -8.05 9.51
CA ILE A 590 15.07 -7.57 9.37
C ILE A 590 15.64 -8.20 8.09
N LEU A 591 16.27 -7.40 7.26
CA LEU A 591 16.86 -7.80 5.99
C LEU A 591 18.36 -7.55 6.01
N THR A 592 19.14 -8.61 5.84
CA THR A 592 20.57 -8.53 5.51
C THR A 592 20.71 -8.35 4.00
N VAL A 593 21.39 -7.29 3.58
CA VAL A 593 21.58 -6.87 2.18
C VAL A 593 23.07 -6.84 1.87
N GLN A 594 23.51 -7.69 0.93
CA GLN A 594 24.84 -7.62 0.34
C GLN A 594 24.78 -6.78 -0.95
N SER A 595 25.69 -5.82 -1.12
CA SER A 595 25.81 -5.02 -2.36
C SER A 595 27.09 -5.35 -3.12
N THR A 596 26.93 -5.65 -4.41
CA THR A 596 28.02 -5.87 -5.37
C THR A 596 28.55 -4.58 -6.00
N ASP A 597 27.93 -3.43 -5.72
CA ASP A 597 28.27 -2.16 -6.34
C ASP A 597 29.66 -1.68 -5.90
N PRO A 598 30.41 -0.93 -6.73
CA PRO A 598 31.76 -0.47 -6.37
C PRO A 598 31.72 0.47 -5.15
N ILE A 599 30.82 1.45 -5.17
CA ILE A 599 30.64 2.46 -4.11
C ILE A 599 29.35 2.15 -3.33
N LYS A 600 29.45 1.99 -2.01
CA LYS A 600 28.33 1.68 -1.12
C LYS A 600 27.75 2.97 -0.54
N VAL A 601 26.52 3.34 -0.91
CA VAL A 601 25.85 4.59 -0.45
C VAL A 601 24.82 4.29 0.63
N LEU A 602 25.14 4.61 1.89
CA LEU A 602 24.43 4.13 3.08
C LEU A 602 23.79 5.28 3.87
N THR A 603 22.54 5.12 4.35
CA THR A 603 22.01 5.98 5.44
C THR A 603 21.88 5.19 6.73
N VAL A 604 22.40 5.77 7.82
CA VAL A 604 22.65 5.12 9.12
C VAL A 604 21.54 5.48 10.11
N ARG A 605 20.89 4.50 10.75
CA ARG A 605 19.94 4.78 11.84
C ARG A 605 20.69 5.32 13.06
N GLY A 606 20.40 6.56 13.45
CA GLY A 606 21.10 7.22 14.57
C GLY A 606 21.03 6.43 15.89
N THR A 607 19.88 5.83 16.19
CA THR A 607 19.67 5.05 17.42
C THR A 607 20.38 3.68 17.45
N ALA A 608 20.98 3.22 16.34
CA ALA A 608 21.54 1.88 16.22
C ALA A 608 23.08 1.82 16.39
N PHE A 609 23.76 2.96 16.40
CA PHE A 609 25.21 3.07 16.54
C PHE A 609 25.52 4.00 17.71
N GLN A 610 26.31 3.52 18.67
CA GLN A 610 26.69 4.31 19.83
C GLN A 610 27.57 5.49 19.38
N GLU A 611 27.28 6.69 19.88
CA GLU A 611 27.95 7.93 19.50
C GLU A 611 29.48 7.85 19.65
N ALA A 612 30.21 8.33 18.63
CA ALA A 612 31.66 8.34 18.63
C ALA A 612 32.22 9.37 19.62
N SER A 613 33.41 9.10 20.20
CA SER A 613 34.07 10.07 21.08
C SER A 613 34.46 11.33 20.32
N ALA A 614 33.83 12.45 20.66
CA ALA A 614 34.17 13.79 20.19
C ALA A 614 35.47 14.36 20.80
N THR A 615 36.27 13.52 21.47
CA THR A 615 37.55 13.92 22.07
C THR A 615 38.64 12.91 21.73
N GLY A 616 39.84 13.41 21.39
CA GLY A 616 41.02 12.62 21.05
C GLY A 616 41.36 12.53 19.56
N GLY A 617 40.56 13.13 18.67
CA GLY A 617 40.90 13.31 17.26
C GLY A 617 41.77 14.55 17.00
N SER A 618 42.47 14.54 15.86
CA SER A 618 43.24 15.68 15.35
C SER A 618 43.30 15.63 13.80
N ALA A 619 42.15 15.47 13.16
CA ALA A 619 42.07 15.27 11.71
C ALA A 619 42.53 16.50 10.92
N THR A 620 43.15 16.31 9.76
CA THR A 620 43.56 17.43 8.89
C THR A 620 42.35 17.97 8.13
N ILE A 621 42.03 19.26 8.29
CA ILE A 621 41.01 19.95 7.49
C ILE A 621 41.63 20.33 6.13
N THR A 622 40.92 20.06 5.04
CA THR A 622 41.33 20.38 3.66
C THR A 622 40.14 20.88 2.85
N ASP A 623 40.38 21.82 1.92
CA ASP A 623 39.35 22.28 0.99
C ASP A 623 38.85 21.14 0.06
N GLY A 624 37.53 21.06 -0.11
CA GLY A 624 36.91 20.21 -1.13
C GLY A 624 36.77 20.91 -2.48
N ALA A 625 36.34 20.16 -3.49
CA ALA A 625 35.93 20.74 -4.77
C ALA A 625 34.54 21.39 -4.66
N ASP A 626 34.30 22.47 -5.39
CA ASP A 626 33.00 23.13 -5.50
C ASP A 626 32.62 23.30 -6.99
N PRO A 627 31.64 22.53 -7.51
CA PRO A 627 31.23 22.62 -8.91
C PRO A 627 30.40 23.89 -9.21
N ASN A 628 29.97 24.64 -8.19
CA ASN A 628 29.08 25.81 -8.33
C ASN A 628 27.86 25.52 -9.23
N ALA A 629 27.25 24.35 -9.02
CA ALA A 629 26.17 23.83 -9.86
C ALA A 629 24.91 24.73 -9.82
N PRO A 630 24.27 25.01 -10.97
CA PRO A 630 23.14 25.94 -11.03
C PRO A 630 21.88 25.38 -10.35
N ALA A 631 21.40 26.08 -9.32
CA ALA A 631 20.19 25.73 -8.60
C ALA A 631 18.92 25.96 -9.46
N GLN A 632 18.04 24.97 -9.51
CA GLN A 632 16.67 25.12 -10.05
C GLN A 632 15.62 25.40 -8.95
N THR A 633 16.06 25.44 -7.69
CA THR A 633 15.22 25.61 -6.50
C THR A 633 15.87 26.61 -5.56
N GLU A 634 15.11 27.60 -5.11
CA GLU A 634 15.52 28.53 -4.06
C GLU A 634 14.92 28.14 -2.70
N TRP A 635 15.65 28.42 -1.63
CA TRP A 635 15.11 28.37 -0.28
C TRP A 635 14.48 29.73 0.04
N VAL A 636 13.20 29.75 0.43
CA VAL A 636 12.42 30.98 0.63
C VAL A 636 12.23 31.31 2.11
N SER A 637 11.92 30.31 2.94
CA SER A 637 11.69 30.50 4.37
C SER A 637 11.76 29.17 5.14
N GLU A 638 11.93 29.25 6.47
CA GLU A 638 11.68 28.16 7.40
C GLU A 638 11.08 28.71 8.71
N GLU A 639 10.13 27.99 9.31
CA GLU A 639 9.60 28.29 10.63
C GLU A 639 10.07 27.20 11.61
N LEU A 640 10.91 27.58 12.58
CA LEU A 640 11.49 26.65 13.54
C LEU A 640 10.91 26.90 14.95
N ALA A 641 10.25 25.87 15.49
CA ALA A 641 9.79 25.86 16.86
C ALA A 641 10.98 25.82 17.84
N LYS A 642 11.43 27.00 18.29
CA LYS A 642 12.46 27.14 19.33
C LYS A 642 11.87 26.73 20.68
N SER A 643 12.56 25.83 21.38
CA SER A 643 12.23 25.41 22.75
C SER A 643 13.49 25.35 23.59
N GLU A 644 13.37 25.64 24.88
CA GLU A 644 14.44 25.45 25.86
C GLU A 644 14.54 24.01 26.38
N ARG A 645 13.57 23.15 26.00
CA ARG A 645 13.60 21.71 26.32
C ARG A 645 14.57 20.95 25.40
N PRO A 646 15.12 19.80 25.85
CA PRO A 646 15.93 18.93 24.98
C PRO A 646 15.19 18.54 23.70
N ASP A 647 15.90 18.42 22.57
CA ASP A 647 15.24 17.93 21.36
C ASP A 647 14.82 16.47 21.51
N LEU A 648 13.62 16.19 21.02
CA LEU A 648 12.98 14.88 21.06
C LEU A 648 13.82 13.76 20.42
N GLY A 649 14.70 14.07 19.45
CA GLY A 649 15.60 13.10 18.81
C GLY A 649 16.87 12.76 19.60
N THR A 650 17.30 13.61 20.56
CA THR A 650 18.52 13.41 21.36
C THR A 650 18.26 13.23 22.86
N ALA A 651 17.04 13.48 23.33
CA ALA A 651 16.70 13.42 24.74
C ALA A 651 16.87 12.01 25.34
N SER A 652 17.57 11.93 26.47
CA SER A 652 17.76 10.69 27.24
C SER A 652 16.46 10.19 27.90
N ARG A 653 15.45 11.05 28.03
CA ARG A 653 14.13 10.77 28.60
C ARG A 653 13.07 11.49 27.77
N VAL A 654 11.95 10.81 27.48
CA VAL A 654 10.82 11.37 26.72
C VAL A 654 9.51 11.12 27.48
N VAL A 655 8.68 12.16 27.60
CA VAL A 655 7.30 12.10 28.10
C VAL A 655 6.35 12.36 26.94
N ALA A 656 5.48 11.40 26.62
CA ALA A 656 4.72 11.37 25.37
C ALA A 656 3.19 11.38 25.57
N GLY A 657 2.54 12.42 25.04
CA GLY A 657 1.09 12.61 25.15
C GLY A 657 0.27 12.02 24.00
N GLY A 658 -0.82 11.33 24.35
CA GLY A 658 -1.74 10.72 23.40
C GLY A 658 -3.07 11.45 23.21
N ARG A 659 -3.90 10.94 22.29
CA ARG A 659 -5.27 11.44 22.07
C ARG A 659 -6.14 11.37 23.35
N GLY A 660 -5.76 10.56 24.35
CA GLY A 660 -6.42 10.50 25.65
C GLY A 660 -6.46 11.84 26.42
N LEU A 661 -5.59 12.80 26.09
CA LEU A 661 -5.52 14.13 26.72
C LEU A 661 -6.65 15.09 26.27
N LYS A 662 -7.39 14.79 25.20
CA LYS A 662 -8.61 15.49 24.70
C LYS A 662 -8.47 16.93 24.22
N SER A 663 -7.52 17.73 24.71
CA SER A 663 -7.27 19.10 24.24
C SER A 663 -5.79 19.49 24.40
N LYS A 664 -5.41 20.67 23.88
CA LYS A 664 -4.06 21.22 24.05
C LYS A 664 -3.81 21.67 25.50
N GLU A 665 -4.78 22.32 26.11
CA GLU A 665 -4.69 22.87 27.46
C GLU A 665 -4.46 21.75 28.48
N GLU A 666 -5.15 20.61 28.28
CA GLU A 666 -4.96 19.40 29.06
C GLU A 666 -3.64 18.66 28.72
N PHE A 667 -3.21 18.68 27.45
CA PHE A 667 -1.89 18.17 27.06
C PHE A 667 -0.78 18.94 27.80
N ASP A 668 -0.79 20.26 27.74
CA ASP A 668 0.18 21.12 28.42
C ASP A 668 0.07 20.95 29.95
N ARG A 669 -1.14 21.02 30.54
CA ARG A 669 -1.37 20.88 31.99
C ARG A 669 -0.81 19.58 32.59
N ILE A 670 -0.84 18.48 31.83
CA ILE A 670 -0.48 17.14 32.32
C ILE A 670 0.93 16.71 31.88
N MET A 671 1.37 17.05 30.66
CA MET A 671 2.67 16.64 30.13
C MET A 671 3.82 17.57 30.54
N VAL A 672 3.60 18.89 30.60
CA VAL A 672 4.66 19.85 30.95
C VAL A 672 5.21 19.61 32.37
N PRO A 673 4.39 19.55 33.45
CA PRO A 673 4.91 19.36 34.79
C PRO A 673 5.64 18.03 34.98
N LEU A 674 5.20 16.96 34.30
CA LEU A 674 5.86 15.65 34.35
C LEU A 674 7.21 15.68 33.60
N ALA A 675 7.25 16.28 32.41
CA ALA A 675 8.47 16.39 31.62
C ALA A 675 9.55 17.22 32.33
N ASP A 676 9.16 18.37 32.86
CA ASP A 676 10.07 19.27 33.59
C ASP A 676 10.60 18.59 34.87
N SER A 677 9.76 17.82 35.59
CA SER A 677 10.19 17.05 36.79
C SER A 677 11.12 15.88 36.48
N LEU A 678 11.15 15.40 35.22
CA LEU A 678 12.02 14.32 34.78
C LEU A 678 13.24 14.80 34.00
N GLY A 679 13.35 16.09 33.67
CA GLY A 679 14.34 16.61 32.72
C GLY A 679 14.18 16.01 31.32
N ALA A 680 12.94 15.75 30.90
CA ALA A 680 12.59 15.01 29.69
C ALA A 680 12.13 15.92 28.54
N ALA A 681 12.33 15.46 27.31
CA ALA A 681 11.66 16.07 26.15
C ALA A 681 10.18 15.69 26.11
N ILE A 682 9.36 16.54 25.50
CA ILE A 682 7.95 16.28 25.27
C ILE A 682 7.76 15.67 23.88
N GLY A 683 7.02 14.56 23.80
CA GLY A 683 6.59 13.93 22.57
C GLY A 683 5.08 13.87 22.44
N ALA A 684 4.59 13.60 21.24
CA ALA A 684 3.18 13.45 20.94
C ALA A 684 2.92 12.27 19.99
N SER A 685 1.83 11.54 20.21
CA SER A 685 1.31 10.65 19.17
C SER A 685 0.79 11.47 17.98
N ARG A 686 0.89 10.94 16.76
CA ARG A 686 0.26 11.55 15.58
C ARG A 686 -1.23 11.89 15.79
N ALA A 687 -1.98 11.05 16.50
CA ALA A 687 -3.40 11.31 16.77
C ALA A 687 -3.66 12.51 17.71
N ALA A 688 -2.64 13.01 18.42
CA ALA A 688 -2.70 14.25 19.18
C ALA A 688 -2.35 15.46 18.30
N VAL A 689 -1.37 15.33 17.41
CA VAL A 689 -0.97 16.34 16.40
C VAL A 689 -2.09 16.57 15.37
N ASP A 690 -2.64 15.50 14.79
CA ASP A 690 -3.80 15.53 13.89
C ASP A 690 -5.07 16.11 14.58
N SER A 691 -5.07 16.25 15.92
CA SER A 691 -6.14 16.88 16.72
C SER A 691 -5.79 18.28 17.26
N GLY A 692 -4.61 18.83 16.93
CA GLY A 692 -4.14 20.15 17.37
C GLY A 692 -3.66 20.24 18.82
N PHE A 693 -3.43 19.11 19.52
CA PHE A 693 -3.01 19.12 20.93
C PHE A 693 -1.51 19.38 21.11
N ALA A 694 -0.72 19.15 20.06
CA ALA A 694 0.73 19.29 20.06
C ALA A 694 1.22 19.60 18.63
N ASP A 695 2.39 20.24 18.52
CA ASP A 695 3.00 20.55 17.23
C ASP A 695 3.59 19.32 16.51
N ASN A 696 3.73 19.39 15.19
CA ASN A 696 4.29 18.34 14.34
C ASN A 696 5.75 18.00 14.70
N SER A 697 6.56 18.98 15.14
CA SER A 697 7.94 18.77 15.59
C SER A 697 8.09 17.85 16.81
N LEU A 698 7.00 17.67 17.57
CA LEU A 698 6.90 16.77 18.73
C LEU A 698 6.37 15.37 18.35
N GLN A 699 6.03 15.12 17.09
CA GLN A 699 5.44 13.85 16.67
C GLN A 699 6.43 12.68 16.76
N VAL A 700 6.12 11.66 17.55
CA VAL A 700 6.86 10.38 17.60
C VAL A 700 6.18 9.32 16.74
N GLY A 701 6.96 8.62 15.92
CA GLY A 701 6.50 7.52 15.07
C GLY A 701 7.10 7.55 13.67
N GLN A 702 6.72 6.57 12.84
CA GLN A 702 7.17 6.36 11.45
C GLN A 702 7.06 7.60 10.54
N THR A 703 6.10 8.49 10.81
CA THR A 703 5.89 9.74 10.06
C THR A 703 6.36 11.00 10.81
N GLY A 704 7.10 10.84 11.90
CA GLY A 704 7.67 11.90 12.73
C GLY A 704 9.12 11.58 13.09
N LYS A 705 9.53 11.89 14.32
CA LYS A 705 10.83 11.51 14.86
C LYS A 705 10.82 10.05 15.34
N ASN A 706 11.92 9.35 15.05
CA ASN A 706 12.29 8.11 15.72
C ASN A 706 13.18 8.45 16.92
N VAL A 707 12.92 7.83 18.07
CA VAL A 707 13.60 8.11 19.35
C VAL A 707 13.97 6.79 20.05
N ALA A 708 15.07 6.80 20.79
CA ALA A 708 15.51 5.67 21.63
C ALA A 708 16.05 6.13 23.00
N PRO A 709 15.24 6.87 23.80
CA PRO A 709 15.64 7.30 25.13
C PRO A 709 15.90 6.12 26.09
N GLN A 710 16.54 6.42 27.21
CA GLN A 710 16.66 5.51 28.35
C GLN A 710 15.29 5.25 29.00
N LEU A 711 14.39 6.24 28.96
CA LEU A 711 13.00 6.14 29.42
C LEU A 711 12.04 6.81 28.42
N TYR A 712 11.05 6.06 27.96
CA TYR A 712 9.90 6.56 27.21
C TYR A 712 8.63 6.38 28.03
N LEU A 713 8.13 7.46 28.64
CA LEU A 713 6.90 7.43 29.44
C LEU A 713 5.74 8.00 28.61
N CYS A 714 4.76 7.17 28.27
CA CYS A 714 3.59 7.58 27.50
C CYS A 714 2.28 7.59 28.30
N ALA A 715 1.44 8.60 28.07
CA ALA A 715 0.14 8.76 28.72
C ALA A 715 -0.99 8.90 27.69
N GLY A 716 -2.02 8.04 27.79
CA GLY A 716 -3.18 8.08 26.89
C GLY A 716 -2.88 7.71 25.42
N ILE A 717 -1.75 7.02 25.19
CA ILE A 717 -1.31 6.49 23.90
C ILE A 717 -1.72 5.01 23.80
N SER A 718 -2.32 4.61 22.67
CA SER A 718 -2.85 3.24 22.49
C SER A 718 -1.87 2.24 21.86
N GLY A 719 -0.63 2.64 21.53
CA GLY A 719 0.35 1.74 20.92
C GLY A 719 0.01 1.34 19.48
N ALA A 720 -0.43 2.28 18.63
CA ALA A 720 -0.58 2.01 17.21
C ALA A 720 0.80 1.70 16.57
N ILE A 721 0.86 0.73 15.65
CA ILE A 721 2.10 0.24 15.03
C ILE A 721 2.96 1.38 14.45
N GLN A 722 2.33 2.39 13.83
CA GLN A 722 3.02 3.55 13.26
C GLN A 722 3.71 4.42 14.31
N HIS A 723 3.20 4.44 15.55
CA HIS A 723 3.82 5.14 16.67
C HIS A 723 4.91 4.26 17.30
N LEU A 724 4.62 2.98 17.55
CA LEU A 724 5.59 1.99 18.08
C LEU A 724 6.87 1.94 17.23
N ALA A 725 6.75 1.99 15.90
CA ALA A 725 7.87 2.00 14.96
C ALA A 725 8.88 3.16 15.15
N GLY A 726 8.51 4.21 15.91
CA GLY A 726 9.39 5.33 16.26
C GLY A 726 9.80 5.42 17.72
N MET A 727 9.41 4.47 18.60
CA MET A 727 9.84 4.45 20.01
C MET A 727 10.13 3.05 20.59
N LYS A 728 9.91 1.96 19.85
CA LYS A 728 10.18 0.58 20.28
C LYS A 728 11.66 0.29 20.59
N ASP A 729 12.58 1.13 20.13
CA ASP A 729 14.02 1.01 20.34
C ASP A 729 14.46 1.67 21.68
N SER A 730 13.51 2.17 22.50
CA SER A 730 13.76 2.75 23.84
C SER A 730 14.16 1.68 24.86
N LYS A 731 14.99 2.04 25.86
CA LYS A 731 15.48 1.06 26.85
C LYS A 731 14.47 0.66 27.94
N VAL A 732 13.56 1.56 28.29
CA VAL A 732 12.44 1.32 29.22
C VAL A 732 11.22 2.06 28.70
N ILE A 733 10.13 1.35 28.49
CA ILE A 733 8.85 1.88 28.03
C ILE A 733 7.85 1.81 29.19
N ALA A 734 7.44 2.97 29.69
CA ALA A 734 6.42 3.11 30.73
C ALA A 734 5.10 3.61 30.11
N ALA A 735 3.98 2.98 30.43
CA ALA A 735 2.68 3.29 29.85
C ALA A 735 1.60 3.54 30.91
N ILE A 736 0.88 4.66 30.77
CA ILE A 736 -0.30 5.01 31.58
C ILE A 736 -1.50 5.08 30.64
N ASN A 737 -2.46 4.16 30.79
CA ASN A 737 -3.67 4.12 29.97
C ASN A 737 -4.88 3.62 30.76
N LYS A 738 -6.08 4.09 30.42
CA LYS A 738 -7.34 3.70 31.06
C LYS A 738 -7.89 2.38 30.51
N ASP A 739 -7.50 2.03 29.29
CA ASP A 739 -7.89 0.80 28.60
C ASP A 739 -6.81 -0.28 28.83
N ALA A 740 -7.15 -1.33 29.58
CA ALA A 740 -6.23 -2.43 29.91
C ALA A 740 -5.86 -3.28 28.68
N ASP A 741 -6.72 -3.32 27.65
CA ASP A 741 -6.48 -4.07 26.41
C ASP A 741 -5.69 -3.24 25.38
N ALA A 742 -5.20 -2.05 25.75
CA ALA A 742 -4.48 -1.16 24.85
C ALA A 742 -3.15 -1.79 24.36
N PRO A 743 -2.91 -1.91 23.03
CA PRO A 743 -1.71 -2.54 22.47
C PRO A 743 -0.36 -2.01 22.94
N ILE A 744 -0.30 -0.79 23.53
CA ILE A 744 0.92 -0.27 24.16
C ILE A 744 1.45 -1.20 25.28
N PHE A 745 0.57 -1.87 26.03
CA PHE A 745 0.96 -2.78 27.11
C PHE A 745 1.59 -4.09 26.61
N GLN A 746 1.57 -4.36 25.30
CA GLN A 746 2.29 -5.48 24.68
C GLN A 746 3.79 -5.18 24.47
N VAL A 747 4.19 -3.91 24.63
CA VAL A 747 5.56 -3.41 24.37
C VAL A 747 6.09 -2.55 25.54
N ALA A 748 5.31 -2.40 26.62
CA ALA A 748 5.70 -1.61 27.79
C ALA A 748 6.27 -2.50 28.90
N ASP A 749 7.49 -2.21 29.36
CA ASP A 749 8.11 -2.87 30.50
C ASP A 749 7.36 -2.57 31.81
N VAL A 750 6.74 -1.39 31.91
CA VAL A 750 5.96 -0.94 33.08
C VAL A 750 4.62 -0.39 32.64
N GLY A 751 3.53 -1.05 33.03
CA GLY A 751 2.16 -0.62 32.73
C GLY A 751 1.37 -0.20 33.97
N LEU A 752 0.71 0.95 33.92
CA LEU A 752 -0.28 1.39 34.90
C LEU A 752 -1.65 1.56 34.22
N VAL A 753 -2.59 0.70 34.60
CA VAL A 753 -4.00 0.85 34.20
C VAL A 753 -4.67 1.86 35.12
N GLY A 754 -5.14 2.98 34.58
CA GLY A 754 -5.77 4.06 35.36
C GLY A 754 -6.09 5.29 34.53
N ASP A 755 -6.80 6.26 35.13
CA ASP A 755 -7.06 7.52 34.44
C ASP A 755 -5.83 8.46 34.51
N LEU A 756 -5.38 8.92 33.34
CA LEU A 756 -4.19 9.74 33.22
C LEU A 756 -4.33 11.11 33.91
N PHE A 757 -5.56 11.63 34.00
CA PHE A 757 -5.85 12.91 34.66
C PHE A 757 -5.69 12.86 36.19
N GLU A 758 -5.66 11.67 36.78
CA GLU A 758 -5.39 11.43 38.20
C GLU A 758 -3.95 10.94 38.40
N LYS A 759 -3.53 9.95 37.60
CA LYS A 759 -2.27 9.22 37.83
C LYS A 759 -1.01 9.92 37.34
N VAL A 760 -1.09 10.80 36.33
CA VAL A 760 0.08 11.62 35.95
C VAL A 760 0.38 12.71 36.97
N PRO A 761 -0.61 13.48 37.50
CA PRO A 761 -0.37 14.38 38.62
C PRO A 761 0.16 13.67 39.87
N GLU A 762 -0.45 12.55 40.29
CA GLU A 762 0.00 11.77 41.47
C GLU A 762 1.45 11.30 41.32
N LEU A 763 1.86 10.86 40.12
CA LEU A 763 3.24 10.50 39.82
C LEU A 763 4.17 11.72 39.84
N THR A 764 3.72 12.87 39.31
CA THR A 764 4.51 14.11 39.26
C THR A 764 4.79 14.66 40.65
N GLU A 765 3.80 14.64 41.55
CA GLU A 765 3.97 15.03 42.95
C GLU A 765 4.96 14.10 43.68
N LYS A 766 4.84 12.78 43.46
CA LYS A 766 5.77 11.80 44.05
C LYS A 766 7.20 11.99 43.55
N LEU A 767 7.41 12.22 42.25
CA LEU A 767 8.72 12.54 41.68
C LEU A 767 9.31 13.82 42.32
N LYS A 768 8.52 14.89 42.47
CA LYS A 768 8.93 16.13 43.15
C LYS A 768 9.18 15.99 44.65
N SER A 769 8.79 14.87 45.26
CA SER A 769 9.08 14.54 46.67
C SER A 769 10.30 13.63 46.85
N GLN A 770 10.90 13.16 45.75
CA GLN A 770 12.07 12.27 45.72
C GLN A 770 13.30 12.90 45.04
N ALA A 771 13.14 14.05 44.40
CA ALA A 771 14.20 14.88 43.82
C ALA A 771 14.54 16.07 44.73
#